data_AF-A0A4Y1MYJ4-F1
#
_entry.id   AF-A0A4Y1MYJ4-F1
#
_cell.length_a   1.000
_cell.length_b   1.000
_cell.length_c   1.000
_cell.angle_alpha   90.00
_cell.angle_beta   90.00
_cell.angle_gamma   90.00
#
_symmetry.space_group_name_H-M   'P 1'
#
loop_
_entity.id
_entity.type
_entity.pdbx_description
1 polymer ?
#
loop_
_entity_poly.entity_id
_entity_poly.type
_entity_poly.pdbx_seq_one_letter_code
_entity_poly.pdbx_strand_id
1 'polypeptide(L)'
;MSHHDTQMFEPRVKAVLGPTNTGKTHLAITRMLAHSSGIIGFPLRLLARENYDRMVAAKGEQHVALITGEEKIIPPEARWFACTVEAMPLDRKVEFLAVDEIQLCADPDRGHVFTDRLLHARGMVETMFLGAETIRPLLQRLVPRAEIETRPRLSQLTYAGPAKLTRLPPRSAVVAFSAGEVYAIAEAIRRRRGGCAVVMGRLSPRTRNAQVALYQEREVDFLVATDAIGMGLNMDVDHVAFASLTKFDGHRSRELSAQEAAQIAGRAGRGMRDGTFGVTADCPPLSDEIVEKIESHQFEPLQTLAWRNSALDFASPEALLESLAAPPPFAGLAKGNDADDHITLAALARDEDVRRLATSRSRVSLLWEACQIPDFRKLADETHQNFCARVFKHLAEDGHLPEDWIASGIASCNNVEGDLDTLMARLASIRVWSFVAARNDWFRDAARFQGEAREAEDKVSDALHERLTARFVDRRAAHLMRKLDDGEEELLSAVTRRGEVVVEGHPVGRISGFNFEAATEAGAGEEERKALLRAARRALKEEMPRRVSLLEASNDDAFGLTPLQRVTWTLPGSPPPGSPGHEAAEIARLKAGPSPDKPLVEPLNSEFLDSAQRERVRARLATWLESTIKKAMAPLEAAETKAAEDSSLRGHLFRLREYLGLVPGGTEREITPELRAKLKAIGVRAGRFALYLPEMLKPKPMGLRAQLWALAAESAVPPLPVGGLVSITPPSNWPAGFAAQMGWVLAGEVMIRLDVAERVAGELGHLTRRAPALLPGDIASRLGVKAEALAPALTALGFRLLNAEPLAEEMFGPPAPLMVAARRDEHRHHPRHDQRGRNQPGRGPRQGGERGERSGGGASRTVPATTPEGEAPAAAEGEAGQAGTPAETPRPREERPRDGNRQGRQSHRDERHGKGGPSAGGQGNKERGDRPRGDRPFSDRDRKGGDREPRVFQIGGKRDSGPDPDSPFAALAKLKLGK
;
A
#
# COMPACT_ATOMS: atom_id res chain seq x y z
N MET A 1 77.22 21.30 24.51
CA MET A 1 76.74 22.45 25.31
C MET A 1 75.22 22.45 25.25
N SER A 2 74.54 22.81 26.34
CA SER A 2 73.08 22.75 26.44
C SER A 2 72.42 24.02 25.89
N HIS A 3 71.74 23.91 24.75
CA HIS A 3 70.74 24.91 24.37
C HIS A 3 69.44 24.61 25.12
N HIS A 4 69.18 25.38 26.18
CA HIS A 4 67.83 25.50 26.74
C HIS A 4 66.97 26.31 25.78
N ASP A 5 66.29 25.62 24.86
CA ASP A 5 65.22 26.23 24.09
C ASP A 5 64.06 26.56 25.05
N THR A 6 63.74 27.84 25.18
CA THR A 6 62.83 28.31 26.24
C THR A 6 61.37 28.14 25.80
N GLN A 7 60.87 26.89 25.83
CA GLN A 7 59.43 26.63 25.77
C GLN A 7 58.77 27.25 27.01
N MET A 8 58.16 28.42 26.82
CA MET A 8 57.55 29.23 27.89
C MET A 8 56.27 28.60 28.48
N PHE A 9 55.81 27.48 27.91
CA PHE A 9 54.71 26.64 28.38
C PHE A 9 55.08 25.17 28.15
N GLU A 10 54.80 24.29 29.12
CA GLU A 10 54.83 22.84 28.87
C GLU A 10 53.64 22.45 27.98
N PRO A 11 53.84 21.69 26.88
CA PRO A 11 52.75 21.23 26.02
C PRO A 11 51.81 20.30 26.79
N ARG A 12 50.55 20.71 26.95
CA ARG A 12 49.56 19.95 27.72
C ARG A 12 49.03 18.79 26.90
N VAL A 13 48.99 17.60 27.49
CA VAL A 13 48.33 16.44 26.89
C VAL A 13 47.09 16.11 27.70
N LYS A 14 45.95 15.97 27.03
CA LYS A 14 44.66 15.66 27.64
C LYS A 14 43.96 14.53 26.89
N ALA A 15 43.33 13.63 27.63
CA ALA A 15 42.37 12.68 27.10
C ALA A 15 40.98 13.02 27.61
N VAL A 16 40.02 13.18 26.70
CA VAL A 16 38.60 13.32 27.04
C VAL A 16 37.93 11.99 26.70
N LEU A 17 37.50 11.26 27.72
CA LEU A 17 36.99 9.90 27.58
C LEU A 17 35.52 9.80 27.99
N GLY A 18 34.80 8.85 27.38
CA GLY A 18 33.40 8.56 27.69
C GLY A 18 32.66 7.90 26.51
N PRO A 19 31.39 7.49 26.68
CA PRO A 19 30.59 6.87 25.61
C PRO A 19 30.30 7.81 24.43
N THR A 20 29.51 7.34 23.46
CA THR A 20 28.90 8.18 22.41
C THR A 20 27.88 9.17 23.01
N ASN A 21 27.46 10.19 22.26
CA ASN A 21 26.57 11.27 22.73
C ASN A 21 27.04 12.00 24.01
N THR A 22 28.32 12.44 24.02
CA THR A 22 29.03 13.06 25.17
C THR A 22 29.63 14.45 24.90
N GLY A 23 29.50 14.96 23.67
CA GLY A 23 29.99 16.29 23.24
C GLY A 23 31.50 16.43 23.01
N LYS A 24 32.29 15.35 23.14
CA LYS A 24 33.77 15.37 23.07
C LYS A 24 34.33 16.09 21.84
N THR A 25 33.90 15.70 20.64
CA THR A 25 34.35 16.28 19.37
C THR A 25 33.99 17.77 19.25
N HIS A 26 32.85 18.19 19.79
CA HIS A 26 32.47 19.61 19.83
C HIS A 26 33.41 20.40 20.76
N LEU A 27 33.73 19.87 21.94
CA LEU A 27 34.69 20.49 22.86
C LEU A 27 36.06 20.68 22.18
N ALA A 28 36.57 19.65 21.50
CA ALA A 28 37.85 19.72 20.80
C ALA A 28 37.87 20.77 19.68
N ILE A 29 36.83 20.80 18.83
CA ILE A 29 36.75 21.80 17.75
C ILE A 29 36.62 23.22 18.32
N THR A 30 35.79 23.43 19.35
CA THR A 30 35.67 24.74 20.01
C THR A 30 36.98 25.21 20.63
N ARG A 31 37.78 24.30 21.21
CA ARG A 31 39.14 24.62 21.71
C ARG A 31 40.11 24.90 20.57
N MET A 32 40.16 24.05 19.55
CA MET A 32 41.02 24.21 18.38
C MET A 32 40.82 25.56 17.68
N LEU A 33 39.56 26.00 17.53
CA LEU A 33 39.20 27.27 16.90
C LEU A 33 39.47 28.50 17.80
N ALA A 34 39.86 28.29 19.07
CA ALA A 34 40.33 29.34 19.97
C ALA A 34 41.88 29.48 19.98
N HIS A 35 42.61 28.43 19.59
CA HIS A 35 44.06 28.48 19.33
C HIS A 35 44.34 29.09 17.94
N SER A 36 45.54 29.64 17.72
CA SER A 36 45.91 30.36 16.49
C SER A 36 46.03 29.47 15.25
N SER A 37 46.26 28.17 15.49
CA SER A 37 46.41 27.11 14.50
C SER A 37 46.05 25.75 15.12
N GLY A 38 45.60 24.80 14.30
CA GLY A 38 45.37 23.44 14.79
C GLY A 38 45.07 22.38 13.75
N ILE A 39 45.24 21.12 14.13
CA ILE A 39 44.96 19.92 13.32
C ILE A 39 44.07 18.98 14.13
N ILE A 40 43.01 18.44 13.52
CA ILE A 40 42.19 17.38 14.10
C ILE A 40 42.03 16.22 13.13
N GLY A 41 42.44 15.03 13.58
CA GLY A 41 42.30 13.77 12.85
C GLY A 41 41.01 13.04 13.22
N PHE A 42 40.21 12.71 12.22
CA PHE A 42 38.98 11.94 12.34
C PHE A 42 39.14 10.54 11.74
N PRO A 43 38.41 9.53 12.25
CA PRO A 43 38.55 8.15 11.76
C PRO A 43 37.89 7.90 10.39
N LEU A 44 37.15 8.86 9.83
CA LEU A 44 36.39 8.70 8.58
C LEU A 44 36.40 10.01 7.78
N ARG A 45 36.55 9.92 6.45
CA ARG A 45 36.44 11.05 5.50
C ARG A 45 35.17 11.88 5.71
N LEU A 46 34.07 11.23 6.06
CA LEU A 46 32.79 11.89 6.28
C LEU A 46 32.76 12.75 7.56
N LEU A 47 33.42 12.32 8.65
CA LEU A 47 33.61 13.17 9.84
C LEU A 47 34.57 14.33 9.58
N ALA A 48 35.62 14.10 8.79
CA ALA A 48 36.53 15.16 8.37
C ALA A 48 35.79 16.22 7.54
N ARG A 49 34.90 15.81 6.61
CA ARG A 49 34.08 16.72 5.82
C ARG A 49 33.03 17.46 6.66
N GLU A 50 32.23 16.75 7.46
CA GLU A 50 31.21 17.37 8.33
C GLU A 50 31.81 18.46 9.22
N ASN A 51 32.98 18.21 9.80
CA ASN A 51 33.63 19.17 10.69
C ASN A 51 34.45 20.23 9.93
N TYR A 52 34.97 19.95 8.72
CA TYR A 52 35.47 20.98 7.80
C TYR A 52 34.38 22.02 7.52
N ASP A 53 33.19 21.59 7.09
CA ASP A 53 32.10 22.51 6.73
C ASP A 53 31.65 23.35 7.94
N ARG A 54 31.61 22.76 9.15
CA ARG A 54 31.37 23.48 10.42
C ARG A 54 32.49 24.47 10.77
N MET A 55 33.75 24.15 10.47
CA MET A 55 34.91 25.02 10.72
C MET A 55 34.95 26.18 9.72
N VAL A 56 34.66 25.93 8.44
CA VAL A 56 34.48 26.95 7.40
C VAL A 56 33.38 27.93 7.79
N ALA A 57 32.22 27.44 8.25
CA ALA A 57 31.13 28.30 8.73
C ALA A 57 31.51 29.17 9.95
N ALA A 58 32.56 28.81 10.69
CA ALA A 58 33.02 29.53 11.88
C ALA A 58 34.25 30.43 11.65
N LYS A 59 34.98 30.28 10.53
CA LYS A 59 36.25 30.98 10.25
C LYS A 59 36.39 31.57 8.84
N GLY A 60 35.57 31.16 7.88
CA GLY A 60 35.76 31.43 6.46
C GLY A 60 36.61 30.35 5.77
N GLU A 61 36.31 30.11 4.49
CA GLU A 61 36.91 29.03 3.70
C GLU A 61 38.43 29.17 3.55
N GLN A 62 38.92 30.40 3.34
CA GLN A 62 40.34 30.68 3.11
C GLN A 62 41.28 30.35 4.28
N HIS A 63 40.74 30.06 5.48
CA HIS A 63 41.54 29.73 6.67
C HIS A 63 41.45 28.26 7.11
N VAL A 64 40.67 27.43 6.42
CA VAL A 64 40.37 26.05 6.82
C VAL A 64 40.74 25.08 5.69
N ALA A 65 41.34 23.94 6.05
CA ALA A 65 41.75 22.90 5.10
C ALA A 65 41.09 21.55 5.39
N LEU A 66 40.85 20.78 4.32
CA LEU A 66 40.41 19.38 4.35
C LEU A 66 41.52 18.51 3.75
N ILE A 67 41.94 17.45 4.45
CA ILE A 67 42.92 16.49 3.93
C ILE A 67 42.46 15.05 4.22
N THR A 68 42.07 14.31 3.19
CA THR A 68 41.85 12.85 3.25
C THR A 68 42.74 12.16 2.21
N GLY A 69 42.62 10.83 2.05
CA GLY A 69 43.40 10.10 1.05
C GLY A 69 42.98 10.38 -0.40
N GLU A 70 41.77 10.91 -0.60
CA GLU A 70 41.10 11.06 -1.89
C GLU A 70 40.69 12.51 -2.21
N GLU A 71 40.79 13.44 -1.24
CA GLU A 71 40.38 14.84 -1.40
C GLU A 71 41.27 15.76 -0.54
N LYS A 72 41.80 16.83 -1.16
CA LYS A 72 42.80 17.72 -0.53
C LYS A 72 42.51 19.18 -0.89
N ILE A 73 41.91 19.90 0.04
CA ILE A 73 41.58 21.32 -0.07
C ILE A 73 42.48 22.07 0.91
N ILE A 74 43.49 22.80 0.42
CA ILE A 74 44.43 23.56 1.25
C ILE A 74 44.56 25.00 0.70
N PRO A 75 43.78 25.95 1.23
CA PRO A 75 43.96 27.37 0.95
C PRO A 75 45.35 27.88 1.38
N PRO A 76 45.90 28.94 0.73
CA PRO A 76 47.19 29.52 1.11
C PRO A 76 47.27 30.02 2.56
N GLU A 77 46.15 30.48 3.12
CA GLU A 77 46.05 31.01 4.49
C GLU A 77 45.50 30.00 5.51
N ALA A 78 45.51 28.70 5.20
CA ALA A 78 44.95 27.66 6.05
C ALA A 78 45.70 27.51 7.39
N ARG A 79 44.98 27.71 8.50
CA ARG A 79 45.49 27.57 9.88
C ARG A 79 44.87 26.40 10.64
N TRP A 80 43.65 26.01 10.27
CA TRP A 80 42.92 24.91 10.92
C TRP A 80 42.65 23.78 9.91
N PHE A 81 43.06 22.56 10.27
CA PHE A 81 43.05 21.40 9.38
C PHE A 81 42.12 20.31 9.93
N ALA A 82 41.07 19.98 9.17
CA ALA A 82 40.28 18.78 9.38
C ALA A 82 40.85 17.67 8.47
N CYS A 83 41.26 16.54 9.03
CA CYS A 83 41.88 15.47 8.25
C CYS A 83 41.40 14.07 8.66
N THR A 84 41.70 13.05 7.85
CA THR A 84 41.73 11.67 8.39
C THR A 84 42.99 11.46 9.23
N VAL A 85 42.96 10.53 10.18
CA VAL A 85 44.11 10.24 11.06
C VAL A 85 45.32 9.73 10.26
N GLU A 86 45.05 9.00 9.18
CA GLU A 86 46.02 8.59 8.17
C GLU A 86 46.68 9.80 7.49
N ALA A 87 45.88 10.72 6.94
CA ALA A 87 46.34 11.87 6.16
C ALA A 87 46.74 13.10 7.01
N MET A 88 46.99 12.90 8.31
CA MET A 88 47.37 13.96 9.24
C MET A 88 48.78 14.51 8.93
N PRO A 89 48.94 15.82 8.63
CA PRO A 89 50.23 16.42 8.27
C PRO A 89 51.10 16.66 9.52
N LEU A 90 51.82 15.64 9.97
CA LEU A 90 52.72 15.71 11.14
C LEU A 90 53.98 16.57 10.92
N ASP A 91 54.28 16.95 9.68
CA ASP A 91 55.30 17.96 9.35
C ASP A 91 54.92 19.36 9.88
N ARG A 92 53.62 19.62 10.06
CA ARG A 92 53.09 20.93 10.45
C ARG A 92 52.97 21.07 11.96
N LYS A 93 53.87 21.88 12.53
CA LYS A 93 53.77 22.34 13.91
C LYS A 93 52.59 23.32 14.06
N VAL A 94 51.65 23.00 14.94
CA VAL A 94 50.45 23.81 15.26
C VAL A 94 50.26 23.90 16.77
N GLU A 95 49.53 24.90 17.25
CA GLU A 95 49.27 25.06 18.70
C GLU A 95 48.44 23.92 19.27
N PHE A 96 47.34 23.56 18.61
CA PHE A 96 46.41 22.51 19.02
C PHE A 96 46.44 21.29 18.10
N LEU A 97 46.58 20.09 18.65
CA LEU A 97 46.42 18.83 17.91
C LEU A 97 45.37 17.94 18.57
N ALA A 98 44.49 17.31 17.79
CA ALA A 98 43.53 16.33 18.28
C ALA A 98 43.43 15.06 17.42
N VAL A 99 43.07 13.95 18.07
CA VAL A 99 42.72 12.67 17.43
C VAL A 99 41.40 12.18 18.03
N ASP A 100 40.39 11.95 17.18
CA ASP A 100 39.06 11.46 17.59
C ASP A 100 38.94 9.93 17.49
N GLU A 101 38.06 9.36 18.31
CA GLU A 101 37.82 7.91 18.48
C GLU A 101 39.10 7.08 18.72
N ILE A 102 39.99 7.57 19.60
CA ILE A 102 41.34 7.02 19.88
C ILE A 102 41.34 5.55 20.32
N GLN A 103 40.22 4.99 20.80
CA GLN A 103 40.09 3.55 21.06
C GLN A 103 40.33 2.68 19.80
N LEU A 104 40.23 3.26 18.60
CA LEU A 104 40.64 2.60 17.35
C LEU A 104 42.12 2.23 17.30
N CYS A 105 42.97 2.67 18.24
CA CYS A 105 44.28 2.06 18.45
C CYS A 105 44.23 0.53 18.63
N ALA A 106 43.09 -0.05 19.06
CA ALA A 106 42.90 -1.50 19.17
C ALA A 106 42.28 -2.16 17.92
N ASP A 107 42.04 -1.41 16.83
CA ASP A 107 41.62 -1.97 15.55
C ASP A 107 42.76 -2.83 14.94
N PRO A 108 42.54 -4.10 14.60
CA PRO A 108 43.61 -4.99 14.13
C PRO A 108 44.29 -4.56 12.83
N ASP A 109 43.57 -3.87 11.94
CA ASP A 109 44.02 -3.60 10.57
C ASP A 109 44.64 -2.19 10.47
N ARG A 110 43.89 -1.16 10.89
CA ARG A 110 44.31 0.26 10.80
C ARG A 110 44.70 0.90 12.13
N GLY A 111 44.49 0.22 13.26
CA GLY A 111 44.74 0.79 14.59
C GLY A 111 46.19 1.18 14.84
N HIS A 112 47.12 0.55 14.13
CA HIS A 112 48.54 0.90 14.16
C HIS A 112 48.81 2.39 13.82
N VAL A 113 48.00 3.01 12.95
CA VAL A 113 48.11 4.44 12.61
C VAL A 113 47.68 5.33 13.77
N PHE A 114 46.58 4.97 14.45
CA PHE A 114 46.10 5.68 15.63
C PHE A 114 47.11 5.56 16.78
N THR A 115 47.73 4.38 16.95
CA THR A 115 48.78 4.14 17.94
C THR A 115 50.05 4.97 17.66
N ASP A 116 50.47 5.11 16.40
CA ASP A 116 51.54 6.04 16.02
C ASP A 116 51.19 7.49 16.41
N ARG A 117 49.96 7.96 16.11
CA ARG A 117 49.54 9.32 16.50
C ARG A 117 49.46 9.48 18.03
N LEU A 118 48.98 8.47 18.76
CA LEU A 118 48.96 8.46 20.23
C LEU A 118 50.37 8.63 20.82
N LEU A 119 51.35 7.90 20.28
CA LEU A 119 52.74 7.93 20.76
C LEU A 119 53.49 9.21 20.33
N HIS A 120 53.30 9.69 19.10
CA HIS A 120 54.20 10.66 18.47
C HIS A 120 53.58 12.02 18.09
N ALA A 121 52.28 12.11 17.80
CA ALA A 121 51.67 13.37 17.35
C ALA A 121 51.39 14.32 18.51
N ARG A 122 51.93 15.56 18.47
CA ARG A 122 51.79 16.56 19.56
C ARG A 122 51.57 17.96 19.01
N GLY A 123 50.65 18.71 19.61
CA GLY A 123 50.53 20.16 19.44
C GLY A 123 51.57 20.90 20.28
N MET A 124 51.92 22.13 19.88
CA MET A 124 52.91 22.96 20.58
C MET A 124 52.41 23.48 21.94
N VAL A 125 51.09 23.59 22.13
CA VAL A 125 50.46 24.12 23.34
C VAL A 125 49.53 23.07 23.96
N GLU A 126 48.70 22.42 23.14
CA GLU A 126 47.70 21.45 23.60
C GLU A 126 47.57 20.26 22.65
N THR A 127 47.53 19.05 23.20
CA THR A 127 47.24 17.79 22.50
C THR A 127 46.03 17.13 23.14
N MET A 128 44.99 16.79 22.37
CA MET A 128 43.73 16.26 22.87
C MET A 128 43.33 14.93 22.20
N PHE A 129 43.38 13.84 22.96
CA PHE A 129 42.82 12.55 22.56
C PHE A 129 41.36 12.45 22.97
N LEU A 130 40.48 11.99 22.07
CA LEU A 130 39.06 11.79 22.36
C LEU A 130 38.70 10.33 22.13
N GLY A 131 37.89 9.73 23.00
CA GLY A 131 37.42 8.37 22.74
C GLY A 131 36.61 7.72 23.86
N ALA A 132 36.55 6.39 23.81
CA ALA A 132 35.91 5.53 24.81
C ALA A 132 36.76 5.39 26.08
N GLU A 133 36.10 5.18 27.21
CA GLU A 133 36.72 4.99 28.53
C GLU A 133 37.67 3.77 28.60
N THR A 134 37.44 2.76 27.75
CA THR A 134 38.16 1.49 27.74
C THR A 134 39.65 1.60 27.44
N ILE A 135 40.12 2.69 26.80
CA ILE A 135 41.55 2.91 26.57
C ILE A 135 42.31 3.38 27.82
N ARG A 136 41.62 3.84 28.88
CA ARG A 136 42.23 4.54 30.03
C ARG A 136 43.53 3.89 30.56
N PRO A 137 43.60 2.58 30.87
CA PRO A 137 44.82 2.00 31.44
C PRO A 137 46.00 1.97 30.47
N LEU A 138 45.73 1.80 29.17
CA LEU A 138 46.76 1.83 28.13
C LEU A 138 47.22 3.27 27.87
N LEU A 139 46.31 4.22 27.86
CA LEU A 139 46.63 5.65 27.70
C LEU A 139 47.47 6.16 28.87
N GLN A 140 47.13 5.81 30.11
CA GLN A 140 47.91 6.15 31.31
C GLN A 140 49.32 5.53 31.30
N ARG A 141 49.48 4.31 30.75
CA ARG A 141 50.78 3.64 30.64
C ARG A 141 51.65 4.19 29.51
N LEU A 142 51.06 4.43 28.34
CA LEU A 142 51.79 4.84 27.12
C LEU A 142 52.01 6.35 27.05
N VAL A 143 51.15 7.15 27.68
CA VAL A 143 51.26 8.61 27.74
C VAL A 143 51.04 9.11 29.19
N PRO A 144 51.98 8.86 30.13
CA PRO A 144 51.76 9.14 31.56
C PRO A 144 51.57 10.63 31.93
N ARG A 145 51.83 11.56 31.00
CA ARG A 145 51.61 13.00 31.17
C ARG A 145 50.19 13.45 30.75
N ALA A 146 49.30 12.54 30.36
CA ALA A 146 47.96 12.88 29.91
C ALA A 146 46.99 13.11 31.09
N GLU A 147 46.47 14.32 31.24
CA GLU A 147 45.32 14.60 32.09
C GLU A 147 44.07 13.90 31.53
N ILE A 148 43.26 13.22 32.34
CA ILE A 148 42.08 12.50 31.84
C ILE A 148 40.78 13.09 32.41
N GLU A 149 39.95 13.66 31.52
CA GLU A 149 38.58 14.11 31.81
C GLU A 149 37.59 13.02 31.38
N THR A 150 36.74 12.56 32.29
CA THR A 150 35.64 11.63 31.98
C THR A 150 34.33 12.41 31.77
N ARG A 151 33.56 12.07 30.75
CA ARG A 151 32.26 12.70 30.45
C ARG A 151 31.13 11.66 30.35
N PRO A 152 30.07 11.73 31.19
CA PRO A 152 28.92 10.83 31.10
C PRO A 152 28.05 11.13 29.88
N ARG A 153 27.26 10.14 29.44
CA ARG A 153 26.31 10.28 28.33
C ARG A 153 25.23 11.32 28.66
N LEU A 154 24.79 12.08 27.66
CA LEU A 154 23.79 13.15 27.84
C LEU A 154 22.34 12.65 27.94
N SER A 155 22.08 11.38 27.64
CA SER A 155 20.77 10.75 27.69
C SER A 155 20.86 9.25 27.97
N GLN A 156 19.75 8.65 28.42
CA GLN A 156 19.64 7.22 28.71
C GLN A 156 19.51 6.38 27.44
N LEU A 157 19.77 5.09 27.59
CA LEU A 157 19.61 4.07 26.56
C LEU A 157 18.94 2.86 27.22
N THR A 158 17.82 2.38 26.68
CA THR A 158 17.02 1.33 27.32
C THR A 158 16.65 0.19 26.37
N TYR A 159 16.72 -1.04 26.84
CA TYR A 159 16.40 -2.24 26.08
C TYR A 159 14.87 -2.45 25.98
N ALA A 160 14.37 -2.47 24.75
CA ALA A 160 12.96 -2.69 24.42
C ALA A 160 12.62 -4.15 24.08
N GLY A 161 13.61 -5.05 24.09
CA GLY A 161 13.43 -6.47 23.79
C GLY A 161 13.29 -6.81 22.29
N PRO A 162 12.80 -8.02 21.97
CA PRO A 162 12.63 -8.49 20.59
C PRO A 162 11.33 -7.98 19.95
N ALA A 163 11.42 -7.35 18.77
CA ALA A 163 10.29 -6.76 18.04
C ALA A 163 10.22 -7.21 16.58
N LYS A 164 9.01 -7.51 16.08
CA LYS A 164 8.79 -7.78 14.64
C LYS A 164 9.03 -6.50 13.85
N LEU A 165 9.56 -6.59 12.62
CA LEU A 165 9.78 -5.42 11.73
C LEU A 165 8.53 -4.54 11.56
N THR A 166 7.32 -5.12 11.61
CA THR A 166 6.04 -4.39 11.54
C THR A 166 5.58 -3.73 12.84
N ARG A 167 6.30 -3.97 13.95
CA ARG A 167 6.06 -3.39 15.28
C ARG A 167 7.20 -2.51 15.77
N LEU A 168 8.28 -2.39 15.00
CA LEU A 168 9.30 -1.36 15.25
C LEU A 168 8.65 0.03 15.17
N PRO A 169 9.00 0.96 16.09
CA PRO A 169 8.49 2.33 16.06
C PRO A 169 8.98 3.06 14.81
N PRO A 170 8.35 4.18 14.42
CA PRO A 170 8.97 5.12 13.47
C PRO A 170 10.34 5.58 14.00
N ARG A 171 11.19 6.10 13.12
CA ARG A 171 12.57 6.50 13.41
C ARG A 171 13.46 5.35 13.90
N SER A 172 13.16 4.12 13.50
CA SER A 172 14.01 2.94 13.76
C SER A 172 15.14 2.79 12.73
N ALA A 173 16.34 2.46 13.21
CA ALA A 173 17.43 1.92 12.40
C ALA A 173 17.59 0.42 12.63
N VAL A 174 17.52 -0.39 11.57
CA VAL A 174 17.69 -1.85 11.62
C VAL A 174 19.07 -2.22 11.11
N VAL A 175 19.84 -2.97 11.89
CA VAL A 175 21.27 -3.21 11.64
C VAL A 175 21.55 -4.69 11.35
N ALA A 176 22.21 -4.96 10.22
CA ALA A 176 22.64 -6.28 9.78
C ALA A 176 24.10 -6.24 9.26
N PHE A 177 24.77 -7.39 9.16
CA PHE A 177 26.21 -7.44 8.92
C PHE A 177 26.60 -7.95 7.53
N SER A 178 25.62 -8.22 6.66
CA SER A 178 25.81 -8.48 5.24
C SER A 178 24.93 -7.60 4.34
N ALA A 179 25.40 -7.28 3.13
CA ALA A 179 24.62 -6.54 2.15
C ALA A 179 23.35 -7.29 1.72
N GLY A 180 23.39 -8.62 1.69
CA GLY A 180 22.24 -9.47 1.39
C GLY A 180 21.11 -9.34 2.42
N GLU A 181 21.45 -9.37 3.72
CA GLU A 181 20.47 -9.10 4.79
C GLU A 181 19.94 -7.67 4.71
N VAL A 182 20.80 -6.67 4.50
CA VAL A 182 20.39 -5.26 4.36
C VAL A 182 19.37 -5.11 3.23
N TYR A 183 19.64 -5.67 2.04
CA TYR A 183 18.68 -5.64 0.93
C TYR A 183 17.40 -6.42 1.23
N ALA A 184 17.48 -7.59 1.88
CA ALA A 184 16.31 -8.41 2.22
C ALA A 184 15.39 -7.74 3.25
N ILE A 185 15.98 -7.11 4.28
CA ILE A 185 15.25 -6.32 5.29
C ILE A 185 14.66 -5.07 4.65
N ALA A 186 15.38 -4.40 3.75
CA ALA A 186 14.88 -3.23 3.04
C ALA A 186 13.68 -3.54 2.13
N GLU A 187 13.72 -4.65 1.37
CA GLU A 187 12.53 -5.18 0.66
C GLU A 187 11.37 -5.46 1.61
N ALA A 188 11.64 -6.08 2.76
CA ALA A 188 10.62 -6.46 3.74
C ALA A 188 9.97 -5.25 4.44
N ILE A 189 10.72 -4.16 4.66
CA ILE A 189 10.22 -2.90 5.19
C ILE A 189 9.45 -2.14 4.12
N ARG A 190 10.01 -1.96 2.90
CA ARG A 190 9.31 -1.31 1.77
C ARG A 190 7.91 -1.89 1.55
N ARG A 191 7.80 -3.23 1.49
CA ARG A 191 6.53 -3.94 1.27
C ARG A 191 5.49 -3.80 2.38
N ARG A 192 5.85 -3.25 3.55
CA ARG A 192 4.98 -3.22 4.77
C ARG A 192 4.88 -1.85 5.45
N ARG A 193 5.80 -0.93 5.16
CA ARG A 193 5.90 0.44 5.73
C ARG A 193 6.14 1.51 4.65
N GLY A 194 6.13 1.15 3.38
CA GLY A 194 6.30 2.08 2.24
C GLY A 194 7.76 2.31 1.82
N GLY A 195 8.71 2.39 2.76
CA GLY A 195 10.12 2.49 2.36
C GLY A 195 11.11 2.53 3.52
N CYS A 196 12.39 2.49 3.16
CA CYS A 196 13.50 2.77 4.06
C CYS A 196 14.72 3.32 3.32
N ALA A 197 15.52 4.13 4.01
CA ALA A 197 16.86 4.48 3.57
C ALA A 197 17.81 3.29 3.74
N VAL A 198 18.86 3.21 2.92
CA VAL A 198 19.87 2.14 2.98
C VAL A 198 21.28 2.71 3.14
N VAL A 199 21.98 2.32 4.21
CA VAL A 199 23.33 2.81 4.55
C VAL A 199 24.31 1.66 4.79
N MET A 200 25.27 1.47 3.90
CA MET A 200 26.30 0.43 4.01
C MET A 200 27.70 1.03 3.94
N GLY A 201 28.67 0.41 4.62
CA GLY A 201 30.05 0.91 4.68
C GLY A 201 30.75 1.13 3.32
N ARG A 202 30.33 0.40 2.27
CA ARG A 202 30.87 0.53 0.91
C ARG A 202 30.38 1.77 0.14
N LEU A 203 29.20 2.32 0.48
CA LEU A 203 28.62 3.50 -0.18
C LEU A 203 29.52 4.74 -0.04
N SER A 204 29.57 5.59 -1.06
CA SER A 204 30.35 6.85 -1.02
C SER A 204 29.78 7.80 0.02
N PRO A 205 30.55 8.80 0.50
CA PRO A 205 30.03 9.86 1.36
C PRO A 205 28.79 10.54 0.77
N ARG A 206 28.75 10.73 -0.56
CA ARG A 206 27.64 11.32 -1.31
C ARG A 206 26.37 10.47 -1.27
N THR A 207 26.41 9.22 -1.74
CA THR A 207 25.26 8.31 -1.71
C THR A 207 24.74 8.12 -0.29
N ARG A 208 25.66 8.01 0.69
CA ARG A 208 25.36 7.81 2.11
C ARG A 208 24.66 9.02 2.71
N ASN A 209 25.15 10.24 2.46
CA ASN A 209 24.50 11.47 2.91
C ASN A 209 23.12 11.64 2.27
N ALA A 210 22.98 11.39 0.98
CA ALA A 210 21.70 11.47 0.29
C ALA A 210 20.67 10.44 0.82
N GLN A 211 21.10 9.23 1.15
CA GLN A 211 20.23 8.23 1.82
C GLN A 211 19.86 8.66 3.26
N VAL A 212 20.77 9.30 4.00
CA VAL A 212 20.46 9.84 5.35
C VAL A 212 19.57 11.08 5.29
N ALA A 213 19.65 11.89 4.24
CA ALA A 213 18.75 13.02 3.99
C ALA A 213 17.29 12.55 3.89
N LEU A 214 17.00 11.53 3.06
CA LEU A 214 15.66 10.92 2.95
C LEU A 214 15.06 10.52 4.32
N TYR A 215 15.91 9.99 5.22
CA TYR A 215 15.49 9.64 6.58
C TYR A 215 15.31 10.87 7.48
N GLN A 216 16.24 11.82 7.48
CA GLN A 216 16.17 13.03 8.31
C GLN A 216 15.01 13.94 7.91
N GLU A 217 14.75 14.11 6.61
CA GLU A 217 13.65 14.89 6.03
C GLU A 217 12.28 14.20 6.12
N ARG A 218 12.23 12.96 6.65
CA ARG A 218 11.03 12.13 6.77
C ARG A 218 10.33 11.85 5.43
N GLU A 219 11.10 11.58 4.39
CA GLU A 219 10.62 10.78 3.26
C GLU A 219 10.44 9.30 3.66
N VAL A 220 11.25 8.81 4.61
CA VAL A 220 11.18 7.46 5.17
C VAL A 220 11.47 7.44 6.67
N ASP A 221 10.62 6.77 7.45
CA ASP A 221 10.79 6.64 8.91
C ASP A 221 11.72 5.50 9.34
N PHE A 222 12.21 4.70 8.38
CA PHE A 222 13.07 3.54 8.63
C PHE A 222 14.40 3.66 7.91
N LEU A 223 15.45 3.22 8.58
CA LEU A 223 16.80 3.08 8.04
C LEU A 223 17.21 1.60 8.14
N VAL A 224 17.81 1.03 7.11
CA VAL A 224 18.46 -0.29 7.15
C VAL A 224 19.94 -0.13 6.85
N ALA A 225 20.79 -0.69 7.70
CA ALA A 225 22.21 -0.39 7.65
C ALA A 225 23.15 -1.49 8.12
N THR A 226 24.44 -1.30 7.86
CA THR A 226 25.52 -2.04 8.54
C THR A 226 26.08 -1.28 9.75
N ASP A 227 26.97 -1.93 10.48
CA ASP A 227 27.94 -1.34 11.44
C ASP A 227 28.45 0.08 11.12
N ALA A 228 28.52 0.45 9.85
CA ALA A 228 28.88 1.77 9.35
C ALA A 228 28.02 2.94 9.88
N ILE A 229 26.83 2.72 10.47
CA ILE A 229 26.12 3.78 11.21
C ILE A 229 26.70 4.03 12.61
N GLY A 230 27.43 3.06 13.17
CA GLY A 230 28.11 3.16 14.45
C GLY A 230 29.20 4.22 14.47
N MET A 231 29.66 4.71 13.30
CA MET A 231 30.66 5.77 13.20
C MET A 231 30.36 6.75 12.06
N GLY A 232 30.43 8.06 12.35
CA GLY A 232 30.55 9.10 11.33
C GLY A 232 29.33 9.45 10.48
N LEU A 233 28.13 9.42 11.08
CA LEU A 233 26.92 10.01 10.49
C LEU A 233 26.14 10.84 11.50
N ASN A 234 25.60 11.98 11.07
CA ASN A 234 24.70 12.81 11.86
C ASN A 234 23.22 12.50 11.54
N MET A 235 22.65 11.54 12.27
CA MET A 235 21.28 11.05 12.12
C MET A 235 20.59 10.91 13.48
N ASP A 236 19.37 11.43 13.63
CA ASP A 236 18.61 11.38 14.88
C ASP A 236 17.75 10.12 14.90
N VAL A 237 18.32 9.02 15.37
CA VAL A 237 17.63 7.73 15.52
C VAL A 237 17.03 7.62 16.91
N ASP A 238 15.78 7.18 17.02
CA ASP A 238 15.09 7.02 18.31
C ASP A 238 15.12 5.55 18.80
N HIS A 239 15.22 4.59 17.87
CA HIS A 239 15.32 3.15 18.15
C HIS A 239 16.35 2.44 17.27
N VAL A 240 17.18 1.55 17.84
CA VAL A 240 18.13 0.69 17.10
C VAL A 240 17.78 -0.79 17.29
N ALA A 241 17.49 -1.51 16.19
CA ALA A 241 17.16 -2.93 16.21
C ALA A 241 18.25 -3.78 15.51
N PHE A 242 18.88 -4.69 16.24
CA PHE A 242 19.80 -5.67 15.65
C PHE A 242 19.02 -6.78 14.94
N ALA A 243 19.30 -7.02 13.65
CA ALA A 243 18.73 -8.12 12.89
C ALA A 243 19.61 -9.39 12.91
N SER A 244 20.88 -9.24 13.25
CA SER A 244 21.84 -10.30 13.55
C SER A 244 22.70 -9.85 14.74
N LEU A 245 23.28 -10.79 15.47
CA LEU A 245 24.31 -10.54 16.50
C LEU A 245 25.69 -11.07 16.08
N THR A 246 25.81 -11.55 14.83
CA THR A 246 27.00 -12.18 14.28
C THR A 246 27.48 -11.41 13.06
N LYS A 247 28.77 -11.08 13.01
CA LYS A 247 29.42 -10.37 11.89
C LYS A 247 30.63 -11.13 11.37
N PHE A 248 30.98 -10.87 10.11
CA PHE A 248 32.22 -11.34 9.51
C PHE A 248 33.36 -10.33 9.76
N ASP A 249 34.45 -10.76 10.41
CA ASP A 249 35.59 -9.91 10.77
C ASP A 249 36.74 -9.93 9.74
N GLY A 250 36.40 -10.23 8.48
CA GLY A 250 37.37 -10.44 7.39
C GLY A 250 37.93 -11.87 7.34
N HIS A 251 37.96 -12.57 8.49
CA HIS A 251 38.54 -13.91 8.60
C HIS A 251 37.50 -14.97 8.98
N ARG A 252 36.57 -14.65 9.88
CA ARG A 252 35.54 -15.57 10.38
C ARG A 252 34.24 -14.86 10.72
N SER A 253 33.17 -15.64 10.80
CA SER A 253 31.92 -15.19 11.42
C SER A 253 32.04 -15.31 12.94
N ARG A 254 31.78 -14.23 13.68
CA ARG A 254 31.83 -14.17 15.15
C ARG A 254 30.74 -13.28 15.71
N GLU A 255 30.41 -13.45 16.98
CA GLU A 255 29.50 -12.56 17.70
C GLU A 255 30.10 -11.14 17.86
N LEU A 256 29.21 -10.15 18.01
CA LEU A 256 29.57 -8.79 18.38
C LEU A 256 30.12 -8.73 19.81
N SER A 257 31.12 -7.90 20.06
CA SER A 257 31.46 -7.53 21.43
C SER A 257 30.43 -6.56 21.99
N ALA A 258 30.28 -6.50 23.33
CA ALA A 258 29.42 -5.51 23.99
C ALA A 258 29.78 -4.06 23.61
N GLN A 259 31.06 -3.78 23.30
CA GLN A 259 31.53 -2.47 22.84
C GLN A 259 31.07 -2.16 21.40
N GLU A 260 31.10 -3.16 20.50
CA GLU A 260 30.61 -3.02 19.13
C GLU A 260 29.08 -2.83 19.11
N ALA A 261 28.35 -3.60 19.92
CA ALA A 261 26.93 -3.43 20.13
C ALA A 261 26.60 -2.04 20.72
N ALA A 262 27.33 -1.57 21.74
CA ALA A 262 27.12 -0.25 22.34
C ALA A 262 27.42 0.92 21.39
N GLN A 263 28.44 0.81 20.53
CA GLN A 263 28.76 1.84 19.53
C GLN A 263 27.64 1.99 18.48
N ILE A 264 26.93 0.90 18.19
CA ILE A 264 25.77 0.86 17.28
C ILE A 264 24.49 1.31 18.02
N ALA A 265 24.15 0.68 19.14
CA ALA A 265 22.97 0.99 19.96
C ALA A 265 22.98 2.43 20.49
N GLY A 266 24.15 2.96 20.87
CA GLY A 266 24.34 4.33 21.34
C GLY A 266 24.07 5.42 20.30
N ARG A 267 23.74 5.05 19.04
CA ARG A 267 23.19 5.95 18.02
C ARG A 267 21.70 6.28 18.25
N ALA A 268 20.98 5.46 19.04
CA ALA A 268 19.64 5.77 19.50
C ALA A 268 19.68 6.83 20.61
N GLY A 269 18.92 7.92 20.45
CA GLY A 269 18.91 9.07 21.36
C GLY A 269 20.10 10.00 21.15
N ARG A 270 19.83 11.30 20.93
CA ARG A 270 20.85 12.34 20.75
C ARG A 270 20.58 13.57 21.62
N GLY A 271 21.66 14.23 22.03
CA GLY A 271 21.60 15.33 22.98
C GLY A 271 20.92 14.86 24.27
N MET A 272 19.87 15.56 24.68
CA MET A 272 19.05 15.25 25.87
C MET A 272 17.88 14.28 25.58
N ARG A 273 17.77 13.69 24.38
CA ARG A 273 16.74 12.68 24.08
C ARG A 273 17.25 11.28 24.40
N ASP A 274 16.50 10.56 25.22
CA ASP A 274 16.73 9.13 25.48
C ASP A 274 16.50 8.30 24.22
N GLY A 275 17.14 7.14 24.15
CA GLY A 275 17.04 6.22 23.03
C GLY A 275 16.67 4.81 23.49
N THR A 276 16.18 3.99 22.57
CA THR A 276 15.92 2.57 22.84
C THR A 276 16.69 1.66 21.89
N PHE A 277 16.99 0.44 22.34
CA PHE A 277 17.58 -0.58 21.49
C PHE A 277 16.89 -1.93 21.68
N GLY A 278 17.00 -2.82 20.71
CA GLY A 278 16.34 -4.12 20.72
C GLY A 278 16.89 -5.05 19.65
N VAL A 279 16.21 -6.18 19.45
CA VAL A 279 16.52 -7.11 18.35
C VAL A 279 15.28 -7.31 17.47
N THR A 280 15.46 -7.72 16.21
CA THR A 280 14.32 -8.16 15.40
C THR A 280 13.80 -9.51 15.93
N ALA A 281 12.52 -9.80 15.73
CA ALA A 281 11.90 -11.03 16.21
C ALA A 281 12.43 -12.33 15.56
N ASP A 282 13.22 -12.21 14.50
CA ASP A 282 13.89 -13.31 13.80
C ASP A 282 15.37 -13.46 14.25
N CYS A 283 15.84 -12.58 15.14
CA CYS A 283 17.17 -12.55 15.72
C CYS A 283 17.15 -13.11 17.16
N PRO A 284 18.22 -13.80 17.63
CA PRO A 284 18.32 -14.18 19.04
C PRO A 284 18.26 -12.96 19.99
N PRO A 285 17.67 -13.09 21.19
CA PRO A 285 17.71 -12.03 22.19
C PRO A 285 19.15 -11.73 22.63
N LEU A 286 19.43 -10.47 22.95
CA LEU A 286 20.65 -10.11 23.68
C LEU A 286 20.63 -10.78 25.06
N SER A 287 21.79 -11.18 25.55
CA SER A 287 21.95 -11.64 26.94
C SER A 287 21.86 -10.47 27.92
N ASP A 288 21.36 -10.75 29.12
CA ASP A 288 21.19 -9.73 30.18
C ASP A 288 22.52 -9.02 30.51
N GLU A 289 23.64 -9.75 30.47
CA GLU A 289 25.00 -9.19 30.64
C GLU A 289 25.37 -8.15 29.56
N ILE A 290 25.02 -8.40 28.29
CA ILE A 290 25.29 -7.44 27.20
C ILE A 290 24.35 -6.24 27.32
N VAL A 291 23.09 -6.46 27.71
CA VAL A 291 22.13 -5.37 28.00
C VAL A 291 22.66 -4.47 29.13
N GLU A 292 23.02 -5.04 30.28
CA GLU A 292 23.54 -4.29 31.43
C GLU A 292 24.80 -3.47 31.07
N LYS A 293 25.74 -4.03 30.30
CA LYS A 293 26.92 -3.30 29.82
C LYS A 293 26.57 -2.15 28.88
N ILE A 294 25.59 -2.34 27.98
CA ILE A 294 25.14 -1.29 27.06
C ILE A 294 24.42 -0.16 27.80
N GLU A 295 23.53 -0.47 28.75
CA GLU A 295 22.75 0.53 29.51
C GLU A 295 23.61 1.29 30.55
N SER A 296 24.52 0.58 31.24
CA SER A 296 25.44 1.19 32.21
C SER A 296 26.65 1.89 31.59
N HIS A 297 26.90 1.65 30.30
CA HIS A 297 28.12 2.04 29.56
C HIS A 297 29.45 1.56 30.19
N GLN A 298 29.41 0.43 30.90
CA GLN A 298 30.60 -0.20 31.51
C GLN A 298 31.09 -1.36 30.64
N PHE A 299 32.37 -1.31 30.27
CA PHE A 299 32.99 -2.29 29.37
C PHE A 299 34.42 -2.62 29.82
N GLU A 300 34.92 -3.78 29.39
CA GLU A 300 36.25 -4.27 29.67
C GLU A 300 37.32 -3.30 29.11
N PRO A 301 38.34 -2.91 29.90
CA PRO A 301 39.44 -2.12 29.39
C PRO A 301 40.22 -2.84 28.30
N LEU A 302 40.74 -2.08 27.34
CA LEU A 302 41.60 -2.59 26.29
C LEU A 302 42.89 -3.16 26.91
N GLN A 303 43.31 -4.34 26.44
CA GLN A 303 44.50 -5.03 26.95
C GLN A 303 45.74 -4.75 26.09
N THR A 304 45.54 -4.60 24.78
CA THR A 304 46.56 -4.31 23.77
C THR A 304 46.06 -3.27 22.78
N LEU A 305 47.00 -2.51 22.21
CA LEU A 305 46.81 -1.70 21.00
C LEU A 305 47.55 -2.36 19.84
N ALA A 306 46.99 -2.30 18.63
CA ALA A 306 47.68 -2.65 17.41
C ALA A 306 48.81 -1.64 17.15
N TRP A 307 50.00 -2.13 16.81
CA TRP A 307 51.20 -1.35 16.56
C TRP A 307 51.94 -1.90 15.34
N ARG A 308 52.61 -0.99 14.64
CA ARG A 308 53.54 -1.24 13.54
C ARG A 308 54.66 -0.21 13.66
N ASN A 309 55.88 -0.60 13.31
CA ASN A 309 57.00 0.33 13.30
C ASN A 309 56.81 1.45 12.27
N SER A 310 57.03 2.70 12.67
CA SER A 310 57.05 3.87 11.77
C SER A 310 58.46 4.37 11.43
N ALA A 311 59.50 3.85 12.09
CA ALA A 311 60.91 4.08 11.75
C ALA A 311 61.39 3.05 10.69
N LEU A 312 60.97 3.26 9.44
CA LEU A 312 61.21 2.36 8.31
C LEU A 312 62.60 2.56 7.69
N ASP A 313 63.27 1.49 7.26
CA ASP A 313 64.50 1.58 6.44
C ASP A 313 64.22 1.27 4.97
N PHE A 314 64.46 2.25 4.11
CA PHE A 314 64.30 2.14 2.66
C PHE A 314 65.57 1.65 1.94
N ALA A 315 66.57 1.10 2.65
CA ALA A 315 67.83 0.64 2.04
C ALA A 315 67.64 -0.42 0.93
N SER A 316 66.72 -1.37 1.13
CA SER A 316 66.25 -2.33 0.11
C SER A 316 64.81 -2.77 0.44
N PRO A 317 64.08 -3.44 -0.49
CA PRO A 317 62.77 -4.02 -0.18
C PRO A 317 62.80 -5.01 0.98
N GLU A 318 63.88 -5.79 1.10
CA GLU A 318 64.08 -6.74 2.20
C GLU A 318 64.31 -6.03 3.54
N ALA A 319 65.13 -4.97 3.57
CA ALA A 319 65.34 -4.16 4.78
C ALA A 319 64.05 -3.42 5.21
N LEU A 320 63.23 -2.98 4.25
CA LEU A 320 61.93 -2.39 4.53
C LEU A 320 60.99 -3.40 5.21
N LEU A 321 60.90 -4.63 4.66
CA LEU A 321 60.12 -5.72 5.26
C LEU A 321 60.61 -6.09 6.67
N GLU A 322 61.93 -6.16 6.89
CA GLU A 322 62.50 -6.40 8.23
C GLU A 322 62.14 -5.26 9.20
N SER A 323 62.23 -4.01 8.76
CA SER A 323 61.85 -2.84 9.57
C SER A 323 60.34 -2.79 9.90
N LEU A 324 59.47 -3.24 8.99
CA LEU A 324 58.02 -3.37 9.22
C LEU A 324 57.69 -4.52 10.19
N ALA A 325 58.48 -5.59 10.18
CA ALA A 325 58.31 -6.79 11.00
C ALA A 325 58.91 -6.68 12.42
N ALA A 326 59.48 -5.52 12.78
CA ALA A 326 60.05 -5.27 14.11
C ALA A 326 59.06 -5.55 15.26
N PRO A 327 59.51 -5.99 16.45
CA PRO A 327 58.64 -6.28 17.59
C PRO A 327 58.16 -5.00 18.30
N PRO A 328 56.98 -5.02 18.94
CA PRO A 328 56.44 -3.87 19.69
C PRO A 328 57.35 -3.47 20.87
N PRO A 329 57.69 -2.18 21.03
CA PRO A 329 58.69 -1.73 22.00
C PRO A 329 58.18 -1.63 23.45
N PHE A 330 56.86 -1.66 23.67
CA PHE A 330 56.26 -1.44 24.99
C PHE A 330 55.18 -2.49 25.30
N ALA A 331 55.10 -2.92 26.56
CA ALA A 331 54.04 -3.80 27.03
C ALA A 331 52.65 -3.15 26.86
N GLY A 332 51.70 -3.89 26.28
CA GLY A 332 50.40 -3.35 25.87
C GLY A 332 50.34 -2.87 24.42
N LEU A 333 51.45 -2.95 23.68
CA LEU A 333 51.44 -2.92 22.21
C LEU A 333 51.57 -4.35 21.69
N ALA A 334 50.84 -4.67 20.63
CA ALA A 334 50.92 -5.94 19.92
C ALA A 334 51.07 -5.66 18.42
N LYS A 335 51.68 -6.58 17.65
CA LYS A 335 51.59 -6.51 16.19
C LYS A 335 50.11 -6.63 15.80
N GLY A 336 49.64 -5.76 14.90
CA GLY A 336 48.32 -5.89 14.27
C GLY A 336 48.24 -7.09 13.33
N ASN A 337 47.15 -7.17 12.57
CA ASN A 337 47.09 -8.02 11.39
C ASN A 337 48.15 -7.57 10.36
N ASP A 338 48.55 -8.48 9.47
CA ASP A 338 49.34 -8.11 8.31
C ASP A 338 48.45 -7.36 7.30
N ALA A 339 48.61 -6.04 7.25
CA ALA A 339 47.81 -5.16 6.41
C ALA A 339 48.12 -5.33 4.90
N ASP A 340 47.16 -4.94 4.05
CA ASP A 340 47.22 -5.09 2.59
C ASP A 340 48.50 -4.51 1.96
N ASP A 341 49.04 -3.42 2.52
CA ASP A 341 50.28 -2.77 2.08
C ASP A 341 51.53 -3.63 2.36
N HIS A 342 51.58 -4.28 3.52
CA HIS A 342 52.64 -5.22 3.90
C HIS A 342 52.54 -6.53 3.10
N ILE A 343 51.33 -7.07 2.90
CA ILE A 343 51.11 -8.26 2.05
C ILE A 343 51.53 -7.97 0.61
N THR A 344 51.13 -6.83 0.06
CA THR A 344 51.50 -6.41 -1.30
C THR A 344 53.01 -6.20 -1.41
N LEU A 345 53.65 -5.53 -0.45
CA LEU A 345 55.12 -5.40 -0.43
C LEU A 345 55.82 -6.77 -0.36
N ALA A 346 55.33 -7.69 0.46
CA ALA A 346 55.92 -9.03 0.59
C ALA A 346 55.78 -9.91 -0.67
N ALA A 347 54.78 -9.64 -1.51
CA ALA A 347 54.64 -10.21 -2.85
C ALA A 347 55.57 -9.50 -3.86
N LEU A 348 55.51 -8.17 -3.95
CA LEU A 348 56.27 -7.40 -4.94
C LEU A 348 57.78 -7.42 -4.70
N ALA A 349 58.24 -7.57 -3.45
CA ALA A 349 59.65 -7.81 -3.13
C ALA A 349 60.19 -9.16 -3.64
N ARG A 350 59.34 -10.02 -4.24
CA ARG A 350 59.72 -11.28 -4.90
C ARG A 350 59.65 -11.22 -6.44
N ASP A 351 58.99 -10.21 -7.02
CA ASP A 351 58.93 -9.97 -8.48
C ASP A 351 60.31 -9.52 -8.98
N GLU A 352 60.86 -10.19 -10.00
CA GLU A 352 62.21 -9.91 -10.50
C GLU A 352 62.33 -8.52 -11.17
N ASP A 353 61.30 -8.02 -11.86
CA ASP A 353 61.31 -6.67 -12.42
C ASP A 353 61.30 -5.63 -11.31
N VAL A 354 60.43 -5.81 -10.31
CA VAL A 354 60.32 -4.90 -9.17
C VAL A 354 61.66 -4.83 -8.44
N ARG A 355 62.32 -5.96 -8.20
CA ARG A 355 63.67 -6.00 -7.60
C ARG A 355 64.75 -5.38 -8.50
N ARG A 356 64.68 -5.56 -9.82
CA ARG A 356 65.59 -4.88 -10.78
C ARG A 356 65.43 -3.36 -10.77
N LEU A 357 64.22 -2.85 -10.50
CA LEU A 357 63.94 -1.42 -10.43
C LEU A 357 64.24 -0.83 -9.04
N ALA A 358 63.86 -1.50 -7.94
CA ALA A 358 63.90 -1.01 -6.55
C ALA A 358 65.31 -1.00 -5.92
N THR A 359 66.30 -0.47 -6.64
CA THR A 359 67.74 -0.52 -6.31
C THR A 359 68.28 0.71 -5.55
N SER A 360 67.43 1.66 -5.17
CA SER A 360 67.82 2.88 -4.46
C SER A 360 66.77 3.30 -3.42
N ARG A 361 67.19 4.04 -2.38
CA ARG A 361 66.31 4.50 -1.29
C ARG A 361 65.06 5.24 -1.78
N SER A 362 65.17 6.07 -2.82
CA SER A 362 64.02 6.76 -3.40
C SER A 362 63.07 5.79 -4.12
N ARG A 363 63.59 4.79 -4.85
CA ARG A 363 62.73 3.79 -5.50
C ARG A 363 62.13 2.77 -4.52
N VAL A 364 62.77 2.48 -3.39
CA VAL A 364 62.17 1.65 -2.33
C VAL A 364 61.06 2.42 -1.60
N SER A 365 61.21 3.73 -1.38
CA SER A 365 60.09 4.59 -0.92
C SER A 365 58.93 4.59 -1.92
N LEU A 366 59.23 4.79 -3.20
CA LEU A 366 58.23 4.78 -4.27
C LEU A 366 57.48 3.44 -4.38
N LEU A 367 58.18 2.31 -4.22
CA LEU A 367 57.57 0.98 -4.14
C LEU A 367 56.61 0.89 -2.94
N TRP A 368 57.05 1.36 -1.77
CA TRP A 368 56.21 1.37 -0.57
C TRP A 368 54.95 2.23 -0.75
N GLU A 369 55.08 3.40 -1.36
CA GLU A 369 53.98 4.31 -1.64
C GLU A 369 52.99 3.77 -2.68
N ALA A 370 53.45 2.91 -3.60
CA ALA A 370 52.59 2.13 -4.49
C ALA A 370 51.90 0.95 -3.78
N CYS A 371 52.57 0.27 -2.84
CA CYS A 371 51.95 -0.75 -1.99
C CYS A 371 50.87 -0.17 -1.05
N GLN A 372 50.92 1.12 -0.72
CA GLN A 372 49.93 1.82 0.11
C GLN A 372 48.62 2.18 -0.62
N ILE A 373 48.43 1.78 -1.89
CA ILE A 373 47.16 1.99 -2.61
C ILE A 373 46.10 1.04 -2.02
N PRO A 374 44.94 1.52 -1.51
CA PRO A 374 43.97 0.63 -0.86
C PRO A 374 43.21 -0.27 -1.85
N ASP A 375 43.08 -1.57 -1.58
CA ASP A 375 42.15 -2.43 -2.31
C ASP A 375 40.70 -2.23 -1.85
N PHE A 376 40.08 -1.12 -2.28
CA PHE A 376 38.67 -0.83 -2.03
C PHE A 376 37.70 -1.92 -2.53
N ARG A 377 38.15 -2.82 -3.41
CA ARG A 377 37.36 -3.94 -3.94
C ARG A 377 37.33 -5.14 -2.99
N LYS A 378 38.31 -5.25 -2.08
CA LYS A 378 38.57 -6.42 -1.21
C LYS A 378 38.58 -7.74 -1.98
N LEU A 379 39.34 -7.77 -3.08
CA LEU A 379 39.68 -8.98 -3.82
C LEU A 379 40.81 -9.75 -3.11
N ALA A 380 41.76 -9.03 -2.48
CA ALA A 380 42.93 -9.60 -1.80
C ALA A 380 43.74 -10.58 -2.68
N ASP A 381 43.81 -10.30 -3.98
CA ASP A 381 44.26 -11.22 -5.02
C ASP A 381 45.45 -10.68 -5.83
N GLU A 382 45.92 -11.51 -6.76
CA GLU A 382 46.96 -11.14 -7.72
C GLU A 382 46.56 -9.92 -8.58
N THR A 383 45.26 -9.65 -8.79
CA THR A 383 44.79 -8.49 -9.57
C THR A 383 45.12 -7.16 -8.90
N HIS A 384 45.06 -7.07 -7.57
CA HIS A 384 45.52 -5.86 -6.87
C HIS A 384 47.05 -5.75 -6.84
N GLN A 385 47.75 -6.86 -6.59
CA GLN A 385 49.22 -6.88 -6.56
C GLN A 385 49.82 -6.47 -7.91
N ASN A 386 49.31 -7.03 -9.02
CA ASN A 386 49.71 -6.65 -10.39
C ASN A 386 49.41 -5.18 -10.73
N PHE A 387 48.35 -4.60 -10.17
CA PHE A 387 48.05 -3.18 -10.32
C PHE A 387 49.13 -2.31 -9.67
N CYS A 388 49.46 -2.57 -8.40
CA CYS A 388 50.48 -1.84 -7.65
C CYS A 388 51.88 -2.05 -8.26
N ALA A 389 52.18 -3.26 -8.75
CA ALA A 389 53.39 -3.54 -9.53
C ALA A 389 53.49 -2.66 -10.78
N ARG A 390 52.38 -2.51 -11.53
CA ARG A 390 52.36 -1.70 -12.75
C ARG A 390 52.46 -0.19 -12.47
N VAL A 391 51.82 0.29 -11.41
CA VAL A 391 51.99 1.68 -10.94
C VAL A 391 53.46 1.94 -10.61
N PHE A 392 54.10 1.05 -9.84
CA PHE A 392 55.51 1.17 -9.51
C PHE A 392 56.43 1.12 -10.74
N LYS A 393 56.23 0.17 -11.66
CA LYS A 393 57.04 0.02 -12.88
C LYS A 393 57.02 1.31 -13.70
N HIS A 394 55.83 1.87 -14.02
CA HIS A 394 55.72 3.17 -14.71
C HIS A 394 56.39 4.32 -13.94
N LEU A 395 56.17 4.47 -12.63
CA LEU A 395 56.78 5.57 -11.87
C LEU A 395 58.30 5.44 -11.74
N ALA A 396 58.84 4.21 -11.74
CA ALA A 396 60.27 3.96 -11.67
C ALA A 396 60.99 4.13 -13.02
N GLU A 397 60.29 3.94 -14.14
CA GLU A 397 60.83 3.99 -15.52
C GLU A 397 60.51 5.32 -16.23
N ASP A 398 59.23 5.70 -16.29
CA ASP A 398 58.72 6.90 -16.98
C ASP A 398 58.75 8.16 -16.08
N GLY A 399 58.79 7.99 -14.76
CA GLY A 399 58.75 9.07 -13.77
C GLY A 399 57.36 9.68 -13.52
N HIS A 400 56.35 9.26 -14.28
CA HIS A 400 54.94 9.61 -14.11
C HIS A 400 54.06 8.50 -14.69
N LEU A 401 52.75 8.49 -14.39
CA LEU A 401 51.84 7.51 -14.97
C LEU A 401 51.46 7.88 -16.44
N PRO A 402 51.27 6.90 -17.35
CA PRO A 402 50.81 7.16 -18.71
C PRO A 402 49.37 7.66 -18.75
N GLU A 403 49.15 8.86 -19.27
CA GLU A 403 47.86 9.56 -19.25
C GLU A 403 46.72 8.75 -19.88
N ASP A 404 46.96 8.09 -21.03
CA ASP A 404 45.97 7.25 -21.71
C ASP A 404 45.51 6.04 -20.87
N TRP A 405 46.40 5.47 -20.05
CA TRP A 405 46.06 4.35 -19.18
C TRP A 405 45.13 4.79 -18.04
N ILE A 406 45.39 5.96 -17.46
CA ILE A 406 44.56 6.54 -16.40
C ILE A 406 43.21 6.99 -16.96
N ALA A 407 43.20 7.70 -18.10
CA ALA A 407 41.99 8.13 -18.77
C ALA A 407 41.08 6.93 -19.13
N SER A 408 41.64 5.86 -19.67
CA SER A 408 40.93 4.60 -19.94
C SER A 408 40.39 3.94 -18.65
N GLY A 409 41.20 3.93 -17.59
CA GLY A 409 40.82 3.43 -16.27
C GLY A 409 39.61 4.15 -15.67
N ILE A 410 39.64 5.49 -15.64
CA ILE A 410 38.54 6.34 -15.18
C ILE A 410 37.31 6.17 -16.09
N ALA A 411 37.48 6.23 -17.42
CA ALA A 411 36.39 6.10 -18.38
C ALA A 411 35.65 4.77 -18.25
N SER A 412 36.36 3.66 -17.98
CA SER A 412 35.74 2.35 -17.73
C SER A 412 34.81 2.31 -16.51
N CYS A 413 35.04 3.19 -15.53
CA CYS A 413 34.20 3.33 -14.34
C CYS A 413 33.02 4.28 -14.54
N ASN A 414 33.08 5.19 -15.52
CA ASN A 414 32.14 6.31 -15.73
C ASN A 414 30.77 5.89 -16.33
N ASN A 415 30.52 4.58 -16.51
CA ASN A 415 29.21 4.08 -16.94
C ASN A 415 28.26 3.95 -15.74
N VAL A 416 27.01 4.41 -15.90
CA VAL A 416 25.92 4.34 -14.89
C VAL A 416 24.92 3.19 -15.13
N GLU A 417 25.10 2.39 -16.17
CA GLU A 417 24.24 1.24 -16.50
C GLU A 417 24.62 -0.01 -15.69
N GLY A 418 23.67 -0.56 -14.94
CA GLY A 418 23.84 -1.81 -14.20
C GLY A 418 22.79 -2.01 -13.12
N ASP A 419 23.04 -3.00 -12.26
CA ASP A 419 22.37 -3.16 -10.97
C ASP A 419 23.19 -2.49 -9.84
N LEU A 420 22.72 -2.64 -8.60
CA LEU A 420 23.38 -2.05 -7.42
C LEU A 420 24.81 -2.56 -7.22
N ASP A 421 25.05 -3.85 -7.46
CA ASP A 421 26.33 -4.47 -7.17
C ASP A 421 27.36 -4.17 -8.27
N THR A 422 26.92 -4.06 -9.53
CA THR A 422 27.71 -3.48 -10.65
C THR A 422 28.14 -2.04 -10.34
N LEU A 423 27.20 -1.19 -9.90
CA LEU A 423 27.50 0.20 -9.55
C LEU A 423 28.43 0.29 -8.33
N MET A 424 28.24 -0.56 -7.31
CA MET A 424 29.16 -0.65 -6.17
C MET A 424 30.56 -1.13 -6.57
N ALA A 425 30.71 -2.05 -7.53
CA ALA A 425 32.00 -2.49 -8.04
C ALA A 425 32.73 -1.38 -8.83
N ARG A 426 32.01 -0.61 -9.66
CA ARG A 426 32.56 0.59 -10.30
C ARG A 426 32.92 1.66 -9.27
N LEU A 427 32.10 1.86 -8.24
CA LEU A 427 32.35 2.82 -7.16
C LEU A 427 33.59 2.46 -6.32
N ALA A 428 33.84 1.18 -6.08
CA ALA A 428 35.09 0.71 -5.47
C ALA A 428 36.30 0.95 -6.39
N SER A 429 36.14 0.72 -7.71
CA SER A 429 37.20 0.86 -8.69
C SER A 429 37.60 2.32 -8.95
N ILE A 430 36.63 3.25 -9.04
CA ILE A 430 36.93 4.67 -9.22
C ILE A 430 37.64 5.26 -8.00
N ARG A 431 37.39 4.78 -6.77
CA ARG A 431 38.16 5.23 -5.59
C ARG A 431 39.63 4.86 -5.62
N VAL A 432 39.99 3.71 -6.23
CA VAL A 432 41.40 3.38 -6.47
C VAL A 432 42.02 4.46 -7.36
N TRP A 433 41.33 4.82 -8.45
CA TRP A 433 41.78 5.90 -9.34
C TRP A 433 41.78 7.28 -8.68
N SER A 434 40.81 7.62 -7.81
CA SER A 434 40.79 8.89 -7.07
C SER A 434 41.96 9.00 -6.07
N PHE A 435 42.29 7.90 -5.36
CA PHE A 435 43.45 7.84 -4.48
C PHE A 435 44.76 7.98 -5.26
N VAL A 436 44.88 7.29 -6.39
CA VAL A 436 46.03 7.41 -7.30
C VAL A 436 46.14 8.84 -7.82
N ALA A 437 45.05 9.45 -8.33
CA ALA A 437 45.01 10.82 -8.82
C ALA A 437 45.37 11.88 -7.77
N ALA A 438 45.10 11.64 -6.48
CA ALA A 438 45.48 12.54 -5.38
C ALA A 438 47.01 12.63 -5.15
N ARG A 439 47.81 11.75 -5.75
CA ARG A 439 49.29 11.82 -5.75
C ARG A 439 49.79 12.82 -6.79
N ASN A 440 49.78 14.10 -6.43
CA ASN A 440 50.20 15.21 -7.32
C ASN A 440 51.55 15.00 -8.04
N ASP A 441 52.47 14.28 -7.39
CA ASP A 441 53.82 13.94 -7.84
C ASP A 441 53.89 12.82 -8.90
N TRP A 442 52.79 12.08 -9.12
CA TRP A 442 52.74 10.95 -10.06
C TRP A 442 52.26 11.34 -11.48
N PHE A 443 51.98 12.62 -11.73
CA PHE A 443 51.36 13.12 -12.96
C PHE A 443 52.01 14.40 -13.48
N ARG A 444 51.82 14.66 -14.79
CA ARG A 444 52.10 15.96 -15.41
C ARG A 444 50.98 16.98 -15.14
N ASP A 445 49.73 16.52 -15.15
CA ASP A 445 48.54 17.29 -14.77
C ASP A 445 47.64 16.45 -13.83
N ALA A 446 47.95 16.50 -12.53
CA ALA A 446 47.15 15.83 -11.51
C ALA A 446 45.76 16.47 -11.34
N ALA A 447 45.63 17.79 -11.59
CA ALA A 447 44.39 18.52 -11.36
C ALA A 447 43.28 18.07 -12.33
N ARG A 448 43.64 17.83 -13.60
CA ARG A 448 42.73 17.23 -14.59
C ARG A 448 42.22 15.86 -14.14
N PHE A 449 43.11 14.92 -13.79
CA PHE A 449 42.68 13.57 -13.42
C PHE A 449 41.93 13.51 -12.08
N GLN A 450 42.22 14.41 -11.14
CA GLN A 450 41.41 14.59 -9.93
C GLN A 450 39.99 15.07 -10.27
N GLY A 451 39.85 15.97 -11.25
CA GLY A 451 38.55 16.39 -11.79
C GLY A 451 37.79 15.25 -12.46
N GLU A 452 38.41 14.56 -13.43
CA GLU A 452 37.81 13.43 -14.15
C GLU A 452 37.39 12.29 -13.20
N ALA A 453 38.24 11.94 -12.22
CA ALA A 453 37.93 10.89 -11.24
C ALA A 453 36.81 11.31 -10.26
N ARG A 454 36.78 12.57 -9.83
CA ARG A 454 35.70 13.11 -8.99
C ARG A 454 34.37 13.12 -9.71
N GLU A 455 34.34 13.57 -10.97
CA GLU A 455 33.12 13.59 -11.78
C GLU A 455 32.56 12.16 -11.97
N ALA A 456 33.43 11.17 -12.17
CA ALA A 456 33.04 9.76 -12.25
C ALA A 456 32.58 9.18 -10.88
N GLU A 457 33.23 9.50 -9.74
CA GLU A 457 32.72 9.08 -8.42
C GLU A 457 31.36 9.71 -8.13
N ASP A 458 31.15 11.00 -8.43
CA ASP A 458 29.87 11.70 -8.24
C ASP A 458 28.77 11.08 -9.12
N LYS A 459 29.00 10.86 -10.42
CA LYS A 459 28.03 10.24 -11.34
C LYS A 459 27.62 8.83 -10.92
N VAL A 460 28.57 7.97 -10.56
CA VAL A 460 28.28 6.61 -10.10
C VAL A 460 27.59 6.64 -8.73
N SER A 461 27.93 7.60 -7.87
CA SER A 461 27.27 7.79 -6.56
C SER A 461 25.81 8.21 -6.66
N ASP A 462 25.48 9.10 -7.59
CA ASP A 462 24.11 9.58 -7.81
C ASP A 462 23.26 8.50 -8.49
N ALA A 463 23.79 7.84 -9.53
CA ALA A 463 23.12 6.68 -10.13
C ALA A 463 22.87 5.55 -9.10
N LEU A 464 23.82 5.31 -8.19
CA LEU A 464 23.63 4.35 -7.09
C LEU A 464 22.56 4.84 -6.09
N HIS A 465 22.51 6.14 -5.77
CA HIS A 465 21.44 6.70 -4.94
C HIS A 465 20.06 6.52 -5.59
N GLU A 466 19.91 6.89 -6.87
CA GLU A 466 18.66 6.74 -7.61
C GLU A 466 18.19 5.28 -7.64
N ARG A 467 19.10 4.32 -7.90
CA ARG A 467 18.79 2.89 -7.92
C ARG A 467 18.41 2.35 -6.53
N LEU A 468 19.06 2.82 -5.47
CA LEU A 468 18.67 2.49 -4.09
C LEU A 468 17.27 3.03 -3.78
N THR A 469 17.02 4.31 -4.05
CA THR A 469 15.74 4.97 -3.77
C THR A 469 14.60 4.33 -4.57
N ALA A 470 14.77 4.11 -5.87
CA ALA A 470 13.76 3.45 -6.72
C ALA A 470 13.47 1.99 -6.31
N ARG A 471 14.43 1.30 -5.68
CA ARG A 471 14.25 -0.08 -5.19
C ARG A 471 13.67 -0.16 -3.78
N PHE A 472 14.02 0.77 -2.89
CA PHE A 472 13.73 0.67 -1.45
C PHE A 472 12.76 1.73 -0.90
N VAL A 473 12.33 2.69 -1.72
CA VAL A 473 11.37 3.75 -1.32
C VAL A 473 10.19 3.80 -2.30
N ASP A 474 8.99 3.47 -1.81
CA ASP A 474 7.73 3.88 -2.43
C ASP A 474 7.24 5.17 -1.77
N ARG A 475 7.50 6.30 -2.44
CA ARG A 475 7.14 7.64 -1.96
C ARG A 475 5.62 7.82 -1.73
N ARG A 476 4.75 7.09 -2.46
CA ARG A 476 3.30 7.16 -2.25
C ARG A 476 2.91 6.41 -0.98
N ALA A 477 3.39 5.18 -0.83
CA ALA A 477 3.10 4.35 0.33
C ALA A 477 3.68 4.93 1.63
N ALA A 478 4.90 5.47 1.60
CA ALA A 478 5.52 6.11 2.76
C ALA A 478 4.74 7.35 3.22
N HIS A 479 4.38 8.26 2.30
CA HIS A 479 3.58 9.44 2.63
C HIS A 479 2.17 9.10 3.15
N LEU A 480 1.55 8.05 2.61
CA LEU A 480 0.25 7.55 3.07
C LEU A 480 0.31 6.96 4.48
N MET A 481 1.36 6.17 4.79
CA MET A 481 1.57 5.59 6.12
C MET A 481 1.82 6.67 7.18
N ARG A 482 2.63 7.69 6.86
CA ARG A 482 2.91 8.83 7.74
C ARG A 482 1.62 9.52 8.21
N LYS A 483 0.74 9.93 7.27
CA LYS A 483 -0.58 10.52 7.59
C LYS A 483 -1.60 9.52 8.20
N LEU A 484 -1.26 8.25 8.38
CA LEU A 484 -2.04 7.29 9.19
C LEU A 484 -1.54 7.17 10.64
N ASP A 485 -0.21 7.14 10.84
CA ASP A 485 0.40 6.99 12.17
C ASP A 485 0.49 8.34 12.94
N ASP A 486 0.53 9.50 12.26
CA ASP A 486 0.64 10.85 12.87
C ASP A 486 -0.61 11.33 13.66
N GLY A 487 -1.71 10.57 13.67
CA GLY A 487 -2.79 10.66 14.67
C GLY A 487 -3.74 11.88 14.64
N GLU A 488 -3.22 13.10 14.79
CA GLU A 488 -3.95 14.24 15.38
C GLU A 488 -4.38 15.36 14.41
N GLU A 489 -3.78 15.49 13.22
CA GLU A 489 -4.22 16.53 12.27
C GLU A 489 -5.58 16.21 11.63
N GLU A 490 -6.41 17.26 11.45
CA GLU A 490 -7.67 17.19 10.71
C GLU A 490 -7.41 17.11 9.20
N LEU A 491 -7.32 15.88 8.69
CA LEU A 491 -7.27 15.59 7.25
C LEU A 491 -8.38 16.36 6.51
N LEU A 492 -7.99 17.28 5.62
CA LEU A 492 -8.87 18.11 4.80
C LEU A 492 -9.54 17.25 3.72
N SER A 493 -10.63 16.59 4.11
CA SER A 493 -11.50 15.83 3.21
C SER A 493 -12.61 16.71 2.64
N ALA A 494 -12.67 16.83 1.32
CA ALA A 494 -13.71 17.54 0.59
C ALA A 494 -14.43 16.59 -0.37
N VAL A 495 -15.74 16.43 -0.18
CA VAL A 495 -16.58 15.76 -1.18
C VAL A 495 -17.06 16.81 -2.18
N THR A 496 -16.72 16.66 -3.46
CA THR A 496 -17.10 17.63 -4.50
C THR A 496 -18.60 17.55 -4.78
N ARG A 497 -19.16 18.60 -5.39
CA ARG A 497 -20.56 18.60 -5.85
C ARG A 497 -20.89 17.52 -6.89
N ARG A 498 -19.88 16.87 -7.49
CA ARG A 498 -20.00 15.74 -8.42
C ARG A 498 -19.90 14.37 -7.74
N GLY A 499 -19.72 14.35 -6.42
CA GLY A 499 -19.52 13.16 -5.62
C GLY A 499 -18.09 12.61 -5.66
N GLU A 500 -17.09 13.34 -6.14
CA GLU A 500 -15.69 12.90 -5.99
C GLU A 500 -15.28 13.07 -4.53
N VAL A 501 -14.73 12.03 -3.90
CA VAL A 501 -14.20 12.09 -2.53
C VAL A 501 -12.71 12.46 -2.64
N VAL A 502 -12.39 13.71 -2.33
CA VAL A 502 -11.03 14.24 -2.34
C VAL A 502 -10.52 14.32 -0.91
N VAL A 503 -9.31 13.83 -0.65
CA VAL A 503 -8.63 13.98 0.65
C VAL A 503 -7.28 14.63 0.36
N GLU A 504 -7.00 15.77 1.00
CA GLU A 504 -5.72 16.50 0.83
C GLU A 504 -5.40 16.83 -0.64
N GLY A 505 -6.42 17.13 -1.44
CA GLY A 505 -6.29 17.43 -2.89
C GLY A 505 -6.24 16.20 -3.81
N HIS A 506 -6.16 14.97 -3.28
CA HIS A 506 -6.10 13.75 -4.09
C HIS A 506 -7.46 13.02 -4.16
N PRO A 507 -7.91 12.56 -5.36
CA PRO A 507 -9.15 11.81 -5.50
C PRO A 507 -8.99 10.37 -4.99
N VAL A 508 -9.75 10.01 -3.96
CA VAL A 508 -9.75 8.67 -3.32
C VAL A 508 -10.78 7.74 -3.98
N GLY A 509 -11.82 8.31 -4.58
CA GLY A 509 -12.91 7.59 -5.23
C GLY A 509 -14.13 8.49 -5.46
N ARG A 510 -15.27 7.87 -5.75
CA ARG A 510 -16.55 8.56 -6.02
C ARG A 510 -17.67 7.98 -5.16
N ILE A 511 -18.57 8.83 -4.67
CA ILE A 511 -19.75 8.44 -3.90
C ILE A 511 -21.04 8.64 -4.72
N SER A 512 -21.57 7.53 -5.23
CA SER A 512 -22.86 7.47 -5.91
C SER A 512 -23.96 7.15 -4.90
N GLY A 513 -24.83 8.12 -4.62
CA GLY A 513 -25.85 8.02 -3.57
C GLY A 513 -25.21 7.83 -2.19
N PHE A 514 -25.26 6.61 -1.66
CA PHE A 514 -24.65 6.17 -0.40
C PHE A 514 -23.54 5.12 -0.57
N ASN A 515 -23.27 4.67 -1.80
CA ASN A 515 -22.21 3.71 -2.11
C ASN A 515 -20.93 4.45 -2.50
N PHE A 516 -19.78 3.90 -2.12
CA PHE A 516 -18.46 4.45 -2.47
C PHE A 516 -17.72 3.50 -3.42
N GLU A 517 -17.26 4.05 -4.53
CA GLU A 517 -16.46 3.39 -5.56
C GLU A 517 -15.03 3.93 -5.46
N ALA A 518 -14.08 3.09 -5.05
CA ALA A 518 -12.69 3.50 -4.89
C ALA A 518 -12.02 3.75 -6.25
N ALA A 519 -11.17 4.78 -6.33
CA ALA A 519 -10.37 5.08 -7.53
C ALA A 519 -9.14 4.16 -7.61
N THR A 520 -9.37 2.86 -7.87
CA THR A 520 -8.31 1.86 -8.05
C THR A 520 -8.17 1.46 -9.51
N GLU A 521 -6.96 1.57 -10.06
CA GLU A 521 -6.59 0.94 -11.32
C GLU A 521 -6.59 -0.61 -11.17
N ALA A 522 -6.75 -1.31 -12.30
CA ALA A 522 -6.91 -2.77 -12.33
C ALA A 522 -5.59 -3.51 -11.99
N GLY A 523 -5.29 -3.60 -10.69
CA GLY A 523 -4.08 -4.20 -10.14
C GLY A 523 -3.77 -3.82 -8.68
N ALA A 524 -4.50 -2.84 -8.12
CA ALA A 524 -4.31 -2.35 -6.75
C ALA A 524 -4.37 -3.45 -5.67
N GLY A 525 -3.51 -3.34 -4.66
CA GLY A 525 -3.35 -4.36 -3.61
C GLY A 525 -4.52 -4.40 -2.61
N GLU A 526 -4.76 -5.55 -1.97
CA GLU A 526 -5.86 -5.67 -0.99
C GLU A 526 -5.65 -4.75 0.23
N GLU A 527 -4.40 -4.45 0.60
CA GLU A 527 -4.05 -3.52 1.68
C GLU A 527 -4.17 -2.05 1.26
N GLU A 528 -3.85 -1.72 0.01
CA GLU A 528 -4.10 -0.39 -0.58
C GLU A 528 -5.61 -0.10 -0.61
N ARG A 529 -6.43 -1.05 -1.04
CA ARG A 529 -7.90 -0.94 -0.97
C ARG A 529 -8.39 -0.75 0.47
N LYS A 530 -7.79 -1.42 1.46
CA LYS A 530 -8.10 -1.22 2.89
C LYS A 530 -7.69 0.16 3.39
N ALA A 531 -6.58 0.72 2.92
CA ALA A 531 -6.13 2.08 3.27
C ALA A 531 -7.05 3.16 2.67
N LEU A 532 -7.38 3.04 1.37
CA LEU A 532 -8.34 3.93 0.69
C LEU A 532 -9.72 3.89 1.38
N LEU A 533 -10.21 2.71 1.77
CA LEU A 533 -11.46 2.57 2.52
C LEU A 533 -11.39 3.20 3.93
N ARG A 534 -10.25 3.16 4.62
CA ARG A 534 -10.08 3.88 5.91
C ARG A 534 -10.15 5.40 5.71
N ALA A 535 -9.46 5.93 4.69
CA ALA A 535 -9.51 7.35 4.35
C ALA A 535 -10.94 7.80 3.99
N ALA A 536 -11.61 7.04 3.11
CA ALA A 536 -13.01 7.27 2.75
C ALA A 536 -13.95 7.21 3.96
N ARG A 537 -13.78 6.26 4.90
CA ARG A 537 -14.60 6.19 6.12
C ARG A 537 -14.41 7.42 7.03
N ARG A 538 -13.20 8.01 7.12
CA ARG A 538 -12.97 9.26 7.87
C ARG A 538 -13.64 10.45 7.16
N ALA A 539 -13.46 10.57 5.84
CA ALA A 539 -14.03 11.63 5.01
C ALA A 539 -15.58 11.62 4.94
N LEU A 540 -16.19 10.44 4.80
CA LEU A 540 -17.64 10.30 4.61
C LEU A 540 -18.43 10.36 5.92
N LYS A 541 -17.76 10.39 7.08
CA LYS A 541 -18.38 10.42 8.41
C LYS A 541 -19.37 11.58 8.60
N GLU A 542 -19.09 12.74 8.01
CA GLU A 542 -19.92 13.94 8.12
C GLU A 542 -20.86 14.15 6.91
N GLU A 543 -20.44 13.70 5.73
CA GLU A 543 -21.25 13.77 4.51
C GLU A 543 -22.42 12.77 4.52
N MET A 544 -22.30 11.60 5.16
CA MET A 544 -23.40 10.62 5.23
C MET A 544 -24.65 11.16 5.98
N PRO A 545 -24.54 11.70 7.22
CA PRO A 545 -25.66 12.37 7.90
C PRO A 545 -26.30 13.49 7.06
N ARG A 546 -25.48 14.25 6.33
CA ARG A 546 -25.94 15.32 5.43
C ARG A 546 -26.73 14.76 4.24
N ARG A 547 -26.25 13.71 3.58
CA ARG A 547 -26.94 13.05 2.46
C ARG A 547 -28.26 12.40 2.86
N VAL A 548 -28.32 11.77 4.03
CA VAL A 548 -29.59 11.24 4.57
C VAL A 548 -30.59 12.37 4.79
N SER A 549 -30.15 13.50 5.33
CA SER A 549 -31.02 14.67 5.58
C SER A 549 -31.45 15.37 4.27
N LEU A 550 -30.60 15.40 3.25
CA LEU A 550 -30.95 15.87 1.90
C LEU A 550 -31.96 14.94 1.20
N LEU A 551 -31.87 13.63 1.43
CA LEU A 551 -32.84 12.65 0.92
C LEU A 551 -34.21 12.80 1.60
N GLU A 552 -34.24 13.01 2.92
CA GLU A 552 -35.49 13.29 3.65
C GLU A 552 -36.17 14.57 3.14
N ALA A 553 -35.40 15.63 2.92
CA ALA A 553 -35.86 16.90 2.37
C ALA A 553 -36.11 16.89 0.84
N SER A 554 -35.84 15.78 0.14
CA SER A 554 -36.10 15.67 -1.29
C SER A 554 -37.59 15.46 -1.58
N ASN A 555 -38.09 16.16 -2.61
CA ASN A 555 -39.46 16.01 -3.09
C ASN A 555 -39.71 14.63 -3.75
N ASP A 556 -40.97 14.23 -3.88
CA ASP A 556 -41.39 12.92 -4.44
C ASP A 556 -40.97 12.72 -5.92
N ASP A 557 -40.62 13.77 -6.65
CA ASP A 557 -40.15 13.75 -8.05
C ASP A 557 -38.62 13.58 -8.19
N ALA A 558 -37.85 13.67 -7.09
CA ALA A 558 -36.42 13.36 -7.08
C ALA A 558 -36.11 11.85 -7.11
N PHE A 559 -37.15 10.99 -7.00
CA PHE A 559 -37.02 9.54 -6.90
C PHE A 559 -37.62 8.82 -8.11
N GLY A 560 -37.00 7.72 -8.53
CA GLY A 560 -37.43 6.91 -9.67
C GLY A 560 -37.41 5.40 -9.40
N LEU A 561 -38.00 4.62 -10.31
CA LEU A 561 -37.91 3.16 -10.34
C LEU A 561 -37.29 2.70 -11.66
N THR A 562 -36.20 1.92 -11.60
CA THR A 562 -35.60 1.29 -12.78
C THR A 562 -36.41 0.05 -13.23
N PRO A 563 -36.19 -0.48 -14.45
CA PRO A 563 -36.79 -1.76 -14.87
C PRO A 563 -36.35 -2.98 -14.04
N LEU A 564 -35.37 -2.84 -13.14
CA LEU A 564 -34.90 -3.87 -12.20
C LEU A 564 -35.37 -3.59 -10.76
N GLN A 565 -36.47 -2.84 -10.61
CA GLN A 565 -37.10 -2.49 -9.34
C GLN A 565 -36.11 -1.87 -8.32
N ARG A 566 -35.13 -1.11 -8.82
CA ARG A 566 -34.23 -0.30 -8.01
C ARG A 566 -34.81 1.09 -7.85
N VAL A 567 -34.71 1.62 -6.65
CA VAL A 567 -35.05 3.01 -6.35
C VAL A 567 -33.83 3.86 -6.66
N THR A 568 -33.98 4.81 -7.58
CA THR A 568 -32.98 5.83 -7.87
C THR A 568 -33.32 7.14 -7.16
N TRP A 569 -32.28 7.92 -6.85
CA TRP A 569 -32.40 9.28 -6.31
C TRP A 569 -31.51 10.24 -7.11
N THR A 570 -32.12 11.31 -7.61
CA THR A 570 -31.42 12.44 -8.25
C THR A 570 -31.08 13.45 -7.16
N LEU A 571 -29.79 13.77 -6.99
CA LEU A 571 -29.38 14.76 -5.97
C LEU A 571 -29.95 16.16 -6.32
N PRO A 572 -30.39 16.95 -5.31
CA PRO A 572 -30.82 18.32 -5.53
C PRO A 572 -29.73 19.18 -6.19
N GLY A 573 -30.06 19.78 -7.34
CA GLY A 573 -29.13 20.59 -8.14
C GLY A 573 -28.45 19.87 -9.30
N SER A 574 -28.72 18.58 -9.52
CA SER A 574 -28.32 17.89 -10.76
C SER A 574 -28.99 18.50 -12.00
N PRO A 575 -28.37 18.42 -13.20
CA PRO A 575 -28.99 18.82 -14.46
C PRO A 575 -30.31 18.08 -14.73
N PRO A 576 -31.22 18.63 -15.56
CA PRO A 576 -32.47 17.94 -15.90
C PRO A 576 -32.21 16.67 -16.75
N PRO A 577 -33.10 15.66 -16.67
CA PRO A 577 -32.91 14.36 -17.35
C PRO A 577 -32.56 14.50 -18.84
N GLY A 578 -31.56 13.73 -19.28
CA GLY A 578 -31.03 13.79 -20.65
C GLY A 578 -29.97 14.86 -20.90
N SER A 579 -29.66 15.72 -19.93
CA SER A 579 -28.54 16.67 -20.02
C SER A 579 -27.19 16.02 -19.67
N PRO A 580 -26.06 16.45 -20.26
CA PRO A 580 -24.74 15.99 -19.84
C PRO A 580 -24.50 16.23 -18.33
N GLY A 581 -24.10 15.18 -17.61
CA GLY A 581 -23.91 15.22 -16.15
C GLY A 581 -25.19 15.06 -15.32
N HIS A 582 -26.34 14.74 -15.92
CA HIS A 582 -27.48 14.20 -15.17
C HIS A 582 -27.17 12.76 -14.74
N GLU A 583 -27.18 12.50 -13.43
CA GLU A 583 -26.91 11.19 -12.86
C GLU A 583 -27.83 10.96 -11.64
N ALA A 584 -28.47 9.79 -11.60
CA ALA A 584 -29.39 9.38 -10.55
C ALA A 584 -28.89 8.07 -9.95
N ALA A 585 -28.53 8.08 -8.67
CA ALA A 585 -27.87 6.96 -8.00
C ALA A 585 -28.88 5.93 -7.50
N GLU A 586 -28.58 4.64 -7.64
CA GLU A 586 -29.36 3.58 -6.97
C GLU A 586 -29.10 3.61 -5.46
N ILE A 587 -30.17 3.57 -4.67
CA ILE A 587 -30.10 3.71 -3.20
C ILE A 587 -30.91 2.64 -2.44
N ALA A 588 -31.88 1.99 -3.10
CA ALA A 588 -32.62 0.87 -2.53
C ALA A 588 -33.08 -0.10 -3.62
N ARG A 589 -33.53 -1.29 -3.23
CA ARG A 589 -34.32 -2.20 -4.08
C ARG A 589 -35.69 -2.44 -3.46
N LEU A 590 -36.67 -2.77 -4.31
CA LEU A 590 -37.94 -3.29 -3.85
C LEU A 590 -37.84 -4.80 -3.59
N LYS A 591 -38.70 -5.28 -2.69
CA LYS A 591 -38.98 -6.70 -2.43
C LYS A 591 -40.50 -6.91 -2.45
N ALA A 592 -40.93 -8.12 -2.82
CA ALA A 592 -42.31 -8.51 -2.61
C ALA A 592 -42.69 -8.38 -1.12
N GLY A 593 -43.90 -7.89 -0.85
CA GLY A 593 -44.43 -7.71 0.50
C GLY A 593 -45.72 -8.52 0.72
N PRO A 594 -46.51 -8.20 1.77
CA PRO A 594 -47.68 -9.01 2.15
C PRO A 594 -48.84 -8.95 1.15
N SER A 595 -48.84 -8.01 0.20
CA SER A 595 -49.77 -7.97 -0.92
C SER A 595 -49.12 -7.27 -2.14
N PRO A 596 -49.60 -7.49 -3.37
CA PRO A 596 -49.00 -6.93 -4.59
C PRO A 596 -48.98 -5.39 -4.64
N ASP A 597 -49.88 -4.73 -3.91
CA ASP A 597 -49.93 -3.27 -3.74
C ASP A 597 -49.10 -2.75 -2.55
N LYS A 598 -48.39 -3.61 -1.82
CA LYS A 598 -47.58 -3.26 -0.63
C LYS A 598 -46.17 -3.85 -0.71
N PRO A 599 -45.34 -3.46 -1.71
CA PRO A 599 -43.95 -3.83 -1.77
C PRO A 599 -43.14 -3.29 -0.57
N LEU A 600 -42.09 -4.00 -0.20
CA LEU A 600 -41.15 -3.58 0.84
C LEU A 600 -39.95 -2.86 0.20
N VAL A 601 -39.47 -1.79 0.84
CA VAL A 601 -38.22 -1.10 0.45
C VAL A 601 -37.06 -1.61 1.28
N GLU A 602 -35.96 -2.00 0.63
CA GLU A 602 -34.71 -2.39 1.26
C GLU A 602 -33.56 -1.49 0.75
N PRO A 603 -33.04 -0.55 1.56
CA PRO A 603 -31.85 0.24 1.20
C PRO A 603 -30.67 -0.63 0.83
N LEU A 604 -29.83 -0.16 -0.10
CA LEU A 604 -28.61 -0.89 -0.48
C LEU A 604 -27.62 -0.94 0.70
N ASN A 605 -26.85 -2.02 0.77
CA ASN A 605 -25.89 -2.26 1.84
C ASN A 605 -24.63 -1.37 1.67
N SER A 606 -24.72 -0.13 2.13
CA SER A 606 -23.56 0.72 2.37
C SER A 606 -22.90 0.38 3.70
N GLU A 607 -21.56 0.26 3.71
CA GLU A 607 -20.75 0.13 4.93
C GLU A 607 -20.61 1.45 5.71
N PHE A 608 -21.04 2.56 5.12
CA PHE A 608 -20.94 3.92 5.66
C PHE A 608 -22.24 4.42 6.31
N LEU A 609 -23.36 3.69 6.14
CA LEU A 609 -24.64 4.00 6.78
C LEU A 609 -24.85 3.15 8.04
N ASP A 610 -25.00 3.81 9.19
CA ASP A 610 -25.42 3.17 10.43
C ASP A 610 -26.88 2.67 10.37
N SER A 611 -27.32 1.92 11.40
CA SER A 611 -28.65 1.32 11.44
C SER A 611 -29.80 2.34 11.52
N ALA A 612 -29.61 3.48 12.20
CA ALA A 612 -30.61 4.53 12.33
C ALA A 612 -30.71 5.37 11.05
N GLN A 613 -29.59 5.68 10.41
CA GLN A 613 -29.52 6.31 9.09
C GLN A 613 -30.21 5.44 8.02
N ARG A 614 -29.94 4.13 8.02
CA ARG A 614 -30.54 3.18 7.09
C ARG A 614 -32.06 3.07 7.28
N GLU A 615 -32.53 3.08 8.52
CA GLU A 615 -33.96 3.08 8.83
C GLU A 615 -34.65 4.40 8.43
N ARG A 616 -34.00 5.55 8.61
CA ARG A 616 -34.47 6.86 8.10
C ARG A 616 -34.65 6.85 6.58
N VAL A 617 -33.65 6.37 5.84
CA VAL A 617 -33.73 6.21 4.37
C VAL A 617 -34.86 5.24 4.00
N ARG A 618 -34.97 4.09 4.67
CA ARG A 618 -36.06 3.12 4.46
C ARG A 618 -37.44 3.77 4.65
N ALA A 619 -37.61 4.55 5.71
CA ALA A 619 -38.87 5.22 6.04
C ALA A 619 -39.27 6.25 4.98
N ARG A 620 -38.40 7.20 4.61
CA ARG A 620 -38.71 8.22 3.59
C ARG A 620 -39.09 7.60 2.24
N LEU A 621 -38.38 6.56 1.83
CA LEU A 621 -38.64 5.84 0.57
C LEU A 621 -39.93 5.00 0.63
N ALA A 622 -40.24 4.39 1.77
CA ALA A 622 -41.52 3.70 1.96
C ALA A 622 -42.69 4.69 1.88
N THR A 623 -42.60 5.86 2.50
CA THR A 623 -43.62 6.92 2.40
C THR A 623 -43.79 7.44 0.97
N TRP A 624 -42.69 7.61 0.22
CA TRP A 624 -42.74 7.96 -1.21
C TRP A 624 -43.42 6.89 -2.06
N LEU A 625 -43.10 5.62 -1.80
CA LEU A 625 -43.64 4.49 -2.56
C LEU A 625 -45.12 4.29 -2.26
N GLU A 626 -45.55 4.39 -1.00
CA GLU A 626 -46.96 4.37 -0.60
C GLU A 626 -47.73 5.56 -1.22
N SER A 627 -47.17 6.78 -1.14
CA SER A 627 -47.66 7.99 -1.81
C SER A 627 -47.87 7.76 -3.32
N THR A 628 -46.90 7.15 -3.99
CA THR A 628 -46.93 6.87 -5.44
C THR A 628 -47.93 5.76 -5.80
N ILE A 629 -47.97 4.67 -5.04
CA ILE A 629 -48.92 3.56 -5.26
C ILE A 629 -50.35 4.06 -5.03
N LYS A 630 -50.61 4.78 -3.94
CA LYS A 630 -51.92 5.33 -3.63
C LYS A 630 -52.43 6.28 -4.71
N LYS A 631 -51.59 7.18 -5.21
CA LYS A 631 -51.93 8.09 -6.34
C LYS A 631 -52.33 7.33 -7.62
N ALA A 632 -51.73 6.17 -7.88
CA ALA A 632 -52.03 5.33 -9.05
C ALA A 632 -53.19 4.34 -8.84
N MET A 633 -53.40 3.87 -7.61
CA MET A 633 -54.46 2.92 -7.22
C MET A 633 -55.76 3.60 -6.77
N ALA A 634 -55.79 4.93 -6.64
CA ALA A 634 -56.96 5.71 -6.26
C ALA A 634 -58.27 5.36 -7.01
N PRO A 635 -58.29 4.99 -8.31
CA PRO A 635 -59.52 4.52 -8.96
C PRO A 635 -60.09 3.23 -8.37
N LEU A 636 -59.22 2.34 -7.87
CA LEU A 636 -59.59 1.11 -7.19
C LEU A 636 -60.05 1.38 -5.75
N GLU A 637 -59.32 2.19 -4.98
CA GLU A 637 -59.75 2.61 -3.64
C GLU A 637 -61.13 3.29 -3.67
N ALA A 638 -61.40 4.10 -4.70
CA ALA A 638 -62.70 4.74 -4.90
C ALA A 638 -63.82 3.74 -5.28
N ALA A 639 -63.50 2.64 -5.96
CA ALA A 639 -64.45 1.57 -6.27
C ALA A 639 -64.73 0.68 -5.04
N GLU A 640 -63.71 0.37 -4.24
CA GLU A 640 -63.84 -0.30 -2.94
C GLU A 640 -64.70 0.51 -1.96
N THR A 641 -64.42 1.81 -1.82
CA THR A 641 -65.17 2.71 -0.93
C THR A 641 -66.66 2.75 -1.28
N LYS A 642 -66.99 2.87 -2.58
CA LYS A 642 -68.39 2.85 -3.08
C LYS A 642 -69.11 1.51 -2.91
N ALA A 643 -68.39 0.45 -2.58
CA ALA A 643 -68.91 -0.90 -2.41
C ALA A 643 -68.85 -1.41 -0.96
N ALA A 644 -68.42 -0.57 -0.01
CA ALA A 644 -68.24 -0.96 1.39
C ALA A 644 -69.52 -1.55 2.00
N GLU A 645 -70.69 -0.97 1.66
CA GLU A 645 -72.01 -1.39 2.15
C GLU A 645 -72.55 -2.67 1.48
N ASP A 646 -72.07 -3.01 0.27
CA ASP A 646 -72.60 -4.12 -0.52
C ASP A 646 -71.69 -5.36 -0.45
N SER A 647 -72.09 -6.33 0.39
CA SER A 647 -71.37 -7.58 0.58
C SER A 647 -71.18 -8.41 -0.70
N SER A 648 -72.04 -8.25 -1.72
CA SER A 648 -71.94 -8.98 -3.00
C SER A 648 -70.80 -8.48 -3.90
N LEU A 649 -70.29 -7.27 -3.67
CA LEU A 649 -69.20 -6.68 -4.46
C LEU A 649 -67.80 -6.96 -3.88
N ARG A 650 -67.71 -7.21 -2.56
CA ARG A 650 -66.43 -7.32 -1.83
C ARG A 650 -65.49 -8.37 -2.41
N GLY A 651 -65.98 -9.57 -2.75
CA GLY A 651 -65.15 -10.65 -3.31
C GLY A 651 -64.58 -10.33 -4.70
N HIS A 652 -65.32 -9.60 -5.53
CA HIS A 652 -64.85 -9.16 -6.85
C HIS A 652 -63.82 -8.04 -6.75
N LEU A 653 -63.98 -7.13 -5.79
CA LEU A 653 -63.04 -6.05 -5.54
C LEU A 653 -61.74 -6.53 -4.87
N PHE A 654 -61.82 -7.50 -3.96
CA PHE A 654 -60.65 -8.19 -3.42
C PHE A 654 -59.83 -8.85 -4.53
N ARG A 655 -60.48 -9.64 -5.42
CA ARG A 655 -59.83 -10.25 -6.59
C ARG A 655 -59.25 -9.20 -7.54
N LEU A 656 -59.91 -8.05 -7.71
CA LEU A 656 -59.35 -6.92 -8.46
C LEU A 656 -58.11 -6.33 -7.79
N ARG A 657 -58.05 -6.23 -6.46
CA ARG A 657 -56.87 -5.72 -5.73
C ARG A 657 -55.66 -6.65 -5.84
N GLU A 658 -55.86 -7.95 -5.70
CA GLU A 658 -54.83 -8.97 -5.95
C GLU A 658 -54.22 -8.87 -7.36
N TYR A 659 -55.05 -8.52 -8.36
CA TYR A 659 -54.66 -8.35 -9.76
C TYR A 659 -54.42 -6.87 -10.16
N LEU A 660 -54.20 -5.99 -9.18
CA LEU A 660 -53.87 -4.56 -9.37
C LEU A 660 -54.85 -3.79 -10.29
N GLY A 661 -56.13 -4.18 -10.31
CA GLY A 661 -57.22 -3.51 -11.03
C GLY A 661 -57.70 -4.16 -12.35
N LEU A 662 -57.17 -5.34 -12.73
CA LEU A 662 -57.59 -6.07 -13.94
C LEU A 662 -57.37 -7.58 -13.76
N VAL A 663 -58.45 -8.35 -13.63
CA VAL A 663 -58.44 -9.82 -13.59
C VAL A 663 -58.71 -10.36 -15.00
N PRO A 664 -57.74 -11.00 -15.68
CA PRO A 664 -57.98 -11.64 -16.98
C PRO A 664 -58.89 -12.87 -16.83
N GLY A 665 -59.84 -13.06 -17.74
CA GLY A 665 -60.74 -14.22 -17.76
C GLY A 665 -62.18 -13.91 -18.21
N GLY A 666 -62.90 -14.94 -18.65
CA GLY A 666 -64.24 -14.83 -19.22
C GLY A 666 -65.36 -14.63 -18.19
N THR A 667 -65.42 -13.44 -17.58
CA THR A 667 -66.30 -13.16 -16.42
C THR A 667 -67.79 -13.08 -16.75
N GLU A 668 -68.17 -13.09 -18.04
CA GLU A 668 -69.57 -13.14 -18.49
C GLU A 668 -70.38 -14.28 -17.89
N ARG A 669 -69.76 -15.45 -17.66
CA ARG A 669 -70.42 -16.67 -17.16
C ARG A 669 -70.53 -16.74 -15.63
N GLU A 670 -69.75 -15.94 -14.89
CA GLU A 670 -69.74 -15.90 -13.41
C GLU A 670 -70.63 -14.78 -12.83
N ILE A 671 -70.89 -13.72 -13.60
CA ILE A 671 -71.48 -12.48 -13.08
C ILE A 671 -72.89 -12.27 -13.65
N THR A 672 -73.89 -12.21 -12.76
CA THR A 672 -75.31 -12.00 -13.11
C THR A 672 -75.57 -10.60 -13.70
N PRO A 673 -76.68 -10.37 -14.42
CA PRO A 673 -77.01 -9.04 -14.96
C PRO A 673 -77.10 -7.93 -13.91
N GLU A 674 -77.64 -8.26 -12.72
CA GLU A 674 -77.82 -7.34 -11.59
C GLU A 674 -76.45 -6.99 -10.98
N LEU A 675 -75.60 -8.00 -10.78
CA LEU A 675 -74.24 -7.81 -10.28
C LEU A 675 -73.36 -7.05 -11.28
N ARG A 676 -73.53 -7.28 -12.58
CA ARG A 676 -72.90 -6.50 -13.66
C ARG A 676 -73.35 -5.05 -13.64
N ALA A 677 -74.62 -4.76 -13.32
CA ALA A 677 -75.12 -3.39 -13.18
C ALA A 677 -74.52 -2.69 -11.95
N LYS A 678 -74.46 -3.37 -10.79
CA LYS A 678 -73.79 -2.86 -9.57
C LYS A 678 -72.31 -2.54 -9.82
N LEU A 679 -71.56 -3.49 -10.41
CA LEU A 679 -70.16 -3.30 -10.79
C LEU A 679 -69.99 -2.12 -11.76
N LYS A 680 -70.90 -1.97 -12.74
CA LYS A 680 -70.88 -0.85 -13.69
C LYS A 680 -71.02 0.51 -13.00
N ALA A 681 -71.86 0.61 -11.96
CA ALA A 681 -72.12 1.84 -11.21
C ALA A 681 -70.90 2.31 -10.37
N ILE A 682 -70.15 1.39 -9.76
CA ILE A 682 -68.92 1.74 -9.03
C ILE A 682 -67.72 2.05 -9.95
N GLY A 683 -67.84 1.80 -11.26
CA GLY A 683 -66.83 2.11 -12.29
C GLY A 683 -66.14 0.87 -12.89
N VAL A 684 -66.35 -0.31 -12.31
CA VAL A 684 -65.81 -1.59 -12.78
C VAL A 684 -66.51 -2.04 -14.07
N ARG A 685 -65.84 -2.84 -14.91
CA ARG A 685 -66.39 -3.47 -16.11
C ARG A 685 -66.17 -4.98 -16.02
N ALA A 686 -67.28 -5.73 -16.02
CA ALA A 686 -67.30 -7.19 -16.08
C ALA A 686 -67.59 -7.61 -17.53
N GLY A 687 -66.53 -7.86 -18.29
CA GLY A 687 -66.57 -8.14 -19.72
C GLY A 687 -66.27 -9.60 -20.10
N ARG A 688 -66.12 -9.81 -21.41
CA ARG A 688 -65.88 -11.11 -22.06
C ARG A 688 -64.44 -11.61 -21.90
N PHE A 689 -63.49 -10.71 -21.73
CA PHE A 689 -62.05 -11.03 -21.65
C PHE A 689 -61.45 -10.70 -20.28
N ALA A 690 -62.04 -9.78 -19.52
CA ALA A 690 -61.59 -9.46 -18.15
C ALA A 690 -62.68 -8.84 -17.25
N LEU A 691 -62.43 -8.87 -15.94
CA LEU A 691 -63.03 -7.96 -14.96
C LEU A 691 -62.01 -6.86 -14.63
N TYR A 692 -62.32 -5.60 -14.93
CA TYR A 692 -61.32 -4.52 -14.87
C TYR A 692 -61.88 -3.14 -14.56
N LEU A 693 -61.01 -2.23 -14.13
CA LEU A 693 -61.29 -0.80 -14.08
C LEU A 693 -60.65 -0.11 -15.31
N PRO A 694 -61.41 0.58 -16.19
CA PRO A 694 -60.85 1.24 -17.38
C PRO A 694 -59.77 2.28 -17.07
N GLU A 695 -59.84 2.94 -15.91
CA GLU A 695 -58.82 3.88 -15.44
C GLU A 695 -57.44 3.22 -15.24
N MET A 696 -57.39 1.92 -14.92
CA MET A 696 -56.15 1.18 -14.67
C MET A 696 -55.43 0.73 -15.95
N LEU A 697 -56.03 1.03 -17.12
CA LEU A 697 -55.40 0.92 -18.45
C LEU A 697 -54.70 2.22 -18.89
N LYS A 698 -54.82 3.32 -18.13
CA LYS A 698 -54.11 4.57 -18.45
C LYS A 698 -52.59 4.41 -18.25
N PRO A 699 -51.74 5.11 -19.01
CA PRO A 699 -50.29 4.88 -19.00
C PRO A 699 -49.61 4.98 -17.62
N LYS A 700 -50.05 5.91 -16.75
CA LYS A 700 -49.47 6.07 -15.40
C LYS A 700 -49.79 4.86 -14.49
N PRO A 701 -51.07 4.46 -14.27
CA PRO A 701 -51.38 3.19 -13.63
C PRO A 701 -50.71 1.98 -14.29
N MET A 702 -50.77 1.84 -15.62
CA MET A 702 -50.18 0.71 -16.33
C MET A 702 -48.66 0.57 -16.08
N GLY A 703 -47.91 1.68 -16.05
CA GLY A 703 -46.49 1.70 -15.73
C GLY A 703 -46.17 1.15 -14.33
N LEU A 704 -46.93 1.57 -13.31
CA LEU A 704 -46.77 1.04 -11.96
C LEU A 704 -47.24 -0.41 -11.85
N ARG A 705 -48.33 -0.79 -12.52
CA ARG A 705 -48.82 -2.18 -12.54
C ARG A 705 -47.79 -3.12 -13.14
N ALA A 706 -47.05 -2.70 -14.18
CA ALA A 706 -45.95 -3.46 -14.75
C ALA A 706 -44.75 -3.59 -13.78
N GLN A 707 -44.39 -2.52 -13.06
CA GLN A 707 -43.37 -2.55 -12.00
C GLN A 707 -43.72 -3.55 -10.89
N LEU A 708 -44.94 -3.48 -10.34
CA LEU A 708 -45.41 -4.36 -9.26
C LEU A 708 -45.61 -5.81 -9.71
N TRP A 709 -46.10 -6.03 -10.94
CA TRP A 709 -46.22 -7.37 -11.52
C TRP A 709 -44.84 -8.01 -11.72
N ALA A 710 -43.88 -7.28 -12.29
CA ALA A 710 -42.53 -7.78 -12.53
C ALA A 710 -41.76 -8.04 -11.21
N LEU A 711 -42.02 -7.25 -10.16
CA LEU A 711 -41.52 -7.52 -8.81
C LEU A 711 -42.02 -8.85 -8.25
N ALA A 712 -43.29 -9.19 -8.47
CA ALA A 712 -43.89 -10.46 -8.05
C ALA A 712 -43.50 -11.65 -8.94
N ALA A 713 -43.09 -11.39 -10.18
CA ALA A 713 -42.58 -12.39 -11.13
C ALA A 713 -41.04 -12.53 -11.11
N GLU A 714 -40.35 -11.83 -10.21
CA GLU A 714 -38.89 -11.71 -10.12
C GLU A 714 -38.19 -11.38 -11.46
N SER A 715 -38.88 -10.63 -12.34
CA SER A 715 -38.41 -10.31 -13.68
C SER A 715 -38.02 -8.83 -13.83
N ALA A 716 -37.23 -8.52 -14.86
CA ALA A 716 -37.17 -7.15 -15.36
C ALA A 716 -38.56 -6.72 -15.87
N VAL A 717 -38.88 -5.43 -15.79
CA VAL A 717 -40.11 -4.85 -16.36
C VAL A 717 -40.02 -4.89 -17.88
N PRO A 718 -40.94 -5.59 -18.59
CA PRO A 718 -40.93 -5.61 -20.05
C PRO A 718 -41.30 -4.22 -20.61
N PRO A 719 -40.75 -3.82 -21.78
CA PRO A 719 -41.03 -2.51 -22.36
C PRO A 719 -42.51 -2.38 -22.69
N LEU A 720 -43.15 -1.33 -22.15
CA LEU A 720 -44.56 -1.03 -22.38
C LEU A 720 -44.77 -0.25 -23.69
N PRO A 721 -45.93 -0.40 -24.36
CA PRO A 721 -46.23 0.34 -25.59
C PRO A 721 -46.45 1.83 -25.33
N VAL A 722 -46.24 2.64 -26.37
CA VAL A 722 -46.54 4.09 -26.34
C VAL A 722 -48.01 4.32 -26.02
N GLY A 723 -48.29 5.24 -25.09
CA GLY A 723 -49.64 5.54 -24.64
C GLY A 723 -50.55 6.00 -25.78
N GLY A 724 -51.74 5.39 -25.89
CA GLY A 724 -52.74 5.70 -26.91
C GLY A 724 -52.92 4.62 -27.97
N LEU A 725 -51.89 3.80 -28.24
CA LEU A 725 -51.96 2.68 -29.19
C LEU A 725 -53.13 1.73 -28.89
N VAL A 726 -53.84 1.31 -29.95
CA VAL A 726 -55.01 0.42 -29.90
C VAL A 726 -54.62 -1.03 -30.18
N SER A 727 -53.66 -1.22 -31.09
CA SER A 727 -53.12 -2.50 -31.52
C SER A 727 -51.59 -2.45 -31.49
N ILE A 728 -50.96 -3.62 -31.30
CA ILE A 728 -49.51 -3.83 -31.39
C ILE A 728 -49.22 -5.24 -31.93
N THR A 729 -48.07 -5.43 -32.58
CA THR A 729 -47.52 -6.77 -32.82
C THR A 729 -47.08 -7.39 -31.48
N PRO A 730 -47.31 -8.69 -31.20
CA PRO A 730 -46.84 -9.35 -29.97
C PRO A 730 -45.32 -9.23 -29.81
N PRO A 731 -44.80 -8.62 -28.72
CA PRO A 731 -43.37 -8.56 -28.47
C PRO A 731 -42.81 -9.93 -28.08
N SER A 732 -41.72 -10.35 -28.72
CA SER A 732 -41.06 -11.64 -28.48
C SER A 732 -40.43 -11.78 -27.08
N ASN A 733 -40.32 -10.69 -26.33
CA ASN A 733 -39.68 -10.62 -25.01
C ASN A 733 -40.67 -10.42 -23.84
N TRP A 734 -41.98 -10.52 -24.08
CA TRP A 734 -42.98 -10.41 -23.01
C TRP A 734 -43.21 -11.78 -22.32
N PRO A 735 -43.07 -11.87 -20.98
CA PRO A 735 -43.34 -13.11 -20.25
C PRO A 735 -44.79 -13.59 -20.37
N ALA A 736 -44.99 -14.89 -20.19
CA ALA A 736 -46.32 -15.52 -20.19
C ALA A 736 -47.28 -14.81 -19.19
N GLY A 737 -48.47 -14.46 -19.66
CA GLY A 737 -49.49 -13.77 -18.86
C GLY A 737 -49.33 -12.24 -18.74
N PHE A 738 -48.14 -11.68 -18.97
CA PHE A 738 -47.89 -10.23 -18.85
C PHE A 738 -48.82 -9.40 -19.74
N ALA A 739 -48.98 -9.82 -21.01
CA ALA A 739 -49.87 -9.16 -21.98
C ALA A 739 -51.29 -8.99 -21.43
N ALA A 740 -51.89 -10.08 -20.95
CA ALA A 740 -53.25 -10.11 -20.43
C ALA A 740 -53.39 -9.25 -19.16
N GLN A 741 -52.43 -9.32 -18.24
CA GLN A 741 -52.39 -8.51 -17.02
C GLN A 741 -52.27 -7.00 -17.30
N MET A 742 -51.53 -6.62 -18.35
CA MET A 742 -51.44 -5.23 -18.83
C MET A 742 -52.62 -4.79 -19.72
N GLY A 743 -53.59 -5.67 -19.98
CA GLY A 743 -54.80 -5.36 -20.74
C GLY A 743 -54.66 -5.44 -22.26
N TRP A 744 -53.87 -6.41 -22.75
CA TRP A 744 -53.74 -6.75 -24.17
C TRP A 744 -54.35 -8.12 -24.45
N VAL A 745 -55.25 -8.17 -25.43
CA VAL A 745 -55.95 -9.39 -25.89
C VAL A 745 -55.31 -9.85 -27.20
N LEU A 746 -54.78 -11.06 -27.24
CA LEU A 746 -54.20 -11.64 -28.46
C LEU A 746 -55.31 -11.89 -29.51
N ALA A 747 -55.10 -11.39 -30.72
CA ALA A 747 -56.11 -11.29 -31.77
C ALA A 747 -55.54 -11.67 -33.15
N GLY A 748 -55.04 -12.90 -33.26
CA GLY A 748 -54.24 -13.34 -34.41
C GLY A 748 -52.79 -12.88 -34.26
N GLU A 749 -52.23 -12.29 -35.32
CA GLU A 749 -50.84 -11.78 -35.35
C GLU A 749 -50.65 -10.42 -34.65
N VAL A 750 -51.71 -9.87 -34.06
CA VAL A 750 -51.73 -8.61 -33.31
C VAL A 750 -52.32 -8.82 -31.92
N MET A 751 -52.00 -7.93 -30.99
CA MET A 751 -52.70 -7.79 -29.71
C MET A 751 -53.48 -6.47 -29.69
N ILE A 752 -54.70 -6.50 -29.16
CA ILE A 752 -55.63 -5.38 -29.15
C ILE A 752 -55.93 -4.98 -27.70
N ARG A 753 -55.98 -3.68 -27.43
CA ARG A 753 -56.18 -3.13 -26.09
C ARG A 753 -57.59 -3.47 -25.56
N LEU A 754 -57.65 -3.91 -24.31
CA LEU A 754 -58.83 -4.53 -23.68
C LEU A 754 -60.10 -3.66 -23.76
N ASP A 755 -60.02 -2.35 -23.53
CA ASP A 755 -61.17 -1.44 -23.59
C ASP A 755 -61.79 -1.34 -24.99
N VAL A 756 -61.02 -1.63 -26.03
CA VAL A 756 -61.44 -1.65 -27.44
C VAL A 756 -61.97 -3.03 -27.81
N ALA A 757 -61.25 -4.09 -27.44
CA ALA A 757 -61.66 -5.48 -27.64
C ALA A 757 -63.05 -5.77 -27.02
N GLU A 758 -63.26 -5.37 -25.76
CA GLU A 758 -64.55 -5.50 -25.05
C GLU A 758 -65.68 -4.70 -25.70
N ARG A 759 -65.38 -3.50 -26.20
CA ARG A 759 -66.35 -2.60 -26.84
C ARG A 759 -66.85 -3.17 -28.17
N VAL A 760 -65.91 -3.57 -29.04
CA VAL A 760 -66.24 -4.17 -30.34
C VAL A 760 -66.90 -5.54 -30.15
N ALA A 761 -66.44 -6.38 -29.22
CA ALA A 761 -67.07 -7.65 -28.94
C ALA A 761 -68.50 -7.50 -28.36
N GLY A 762 -68.75 -6.47 -27.53
CA GLY A 762 -70.10 -6.16 -27.03
C GLY A 762 -71.04 -5.64 -28.12
N GLU A 763 -70.54 -4.77 -29.01
CA GLU A 763 -71.27 -4.23 -30.17
C GLU A 763 -71.65 -5.34 -31.16
N LEU A 764 -70.67 -6.11 -31.63
CA LEU A 764 -70.89 -7.25 -32.52
C LEU A 764 -71.72 -8.36 -31.86
N GLY A 765 -71.54 -8.58 -30.55
CA GLY A 765 -72.34 -9.52 -29.75
C GLY A 765 -73.81 -9.12 -29.67
N HIS A 766 -74.11 -7.82 -29.63
CA HIS A 766 -75.48 -7.32 -29.71
C HIS A 766 -76.07 -7.48 -31.12
N LEU A 767 -75.35 -7.02 -32.15
CA LEU A 767 -75.79 -7.07 -33.55
C LEU A 767 -76.08 -8.51 -34.01
N THR A 768 -75.18 -9.44 -33.72
CA THR A 768 -75.26 -10.83 -34.18
C THR A 768 -76.08 -11.76 -33.28
N ARG A 769 -76.76 -11.23 -32.25
CA ARG A 769 -77.46 -12.01 -31.22
C ARG A 769 -78.56 -12.93 -31.78
N ARG A 770 -79.18 -12.57 -32.90
CA ARG A 770 -80.31 -13.30 -33.52
C ARG A 770 -79.96 -13.97 -34.84
N ALA A 771 -79.19 -13.30 -35.68
CA ALA A 771 -78.79 -13.72 -37.03
C ALA A 771 -77.43 -13.08 -37.38
N PRO A 772 -76.76 -13.48 -38.47
CA PRO A 772 -75.65 -12.70 -39.02
C PRO A 772 -76.10 -11.25 -39.31
N ALA A 773 -75.19 -10.30 -39.10
CA ALA A 773 -75.44 -8.87 -39.29
C ALA A 773 -74.41 -8.26 -40.25
N LEU A 774 -74.70 -7.08 -40.79
CA LEU A 774 -73.74 -6.28 -41.55
C LEU A 774 -72.53 -5.94 -40.67
N LEU A 775 -71.31 -6.15 -41.16
CA LEU A 775 -70.10 -5.67 -40.49
C LEU A 775 -70.00 -4.13 -40.65
N PRO A 776 -69.89 -3.34 -39.57
CA PRO A 776 -69.66 -1.90 -39.69
C PRO A 776 -68.31 -1.61 -40.37
N GLY A 777 -68.30 -0.74 -41.38
CA GLY A 777 -67.14 -0.51 -42.24
C GLY A 777 -65.90 0.05 -41.54
N ASP A 778 -66.06 0.63 -40.34
CA ASP A 778 -64.98 1.21 -39.56
C ASP A 778 -64.36 0.26 -38.51
N ILE A 779 -64.85 -0.99 -38.37
CA ILE A 779 -64.32 -1.94 -37.37
C ILE A 779 -62.81 -2.17 -37.51
N ALA A 780 -62.27 -2.25 -38.73
CA ALA A 780 -60.83 -2.40 -38.94
C ALA A 780 -60.03 -1.21 -38.37
N SER A 781 -60.54 0.02 -38.56
CA SER A 781 -59.97 1.24 -37.99
C SER A 781 -60.11 1.28 -36.47
N ARG A 782 -61.30 0.95 -35.94
CA ARG A 782 -61.56 0.87 -34.49
C ARG A 782 -60.66 -0.14 -33.77
N LEU A 783 -60.33 -1.25 -34.42
CA LEU A 783 -59.41 -2.28 -33.91
C LEU A 783 -57.93 -1.98 -34.19
N GLY A 784 -57.61 -0.99 -35.03
CA GLY A 784 -56.24 -0.65 -35.43
C GLY A 784 -55.57 -1.71 -36.31
N VAL A 785 -56.33 -2.43 -37.14
CA VAL A 785 -55.82 -3.56 -37.95
C VAL A 785 -55.90 -3.30 -39.45
N LYS A 786 -54.96 -3.87 -40.22
CA LYS A 786 -55.09 -3.96 -41.68
C LYS A 786 -56.23 -4.90 -42.06
N ALA A 787 -56.76 -4.75 -43.29
CA ALA A 787 -57.85 -5.59 -43.80
C ALA A 787 -57.53 -7.09 -43.75
N GLU A 788 -56.29 -7.49 -44.06
CA GLU A 788 -55.80 -8.88 -44.00
C GLU A 788 -55.94 -9.49 -42.59
N ALA A 789 -55.62 -8.71 -41.55
CA ALA A 789 -55.64 -9.13 -40.16
C ALA A 789 -57.05 -9.08 -39.51
N LEU A 790 -58.05 -8.52 -40.21
CA LEU A 790 -59.40 -8.34 -39.68
C LEU A 790 -60.12 -9.66 -39.38
N ALA A 791 -60.04 -10.65 -40.28
CA ALA A 791 -60.69 -11.95 -40.08
C ALA A 791 -60.05 -12.77 -38.92
N PRO A 792 -58.71 -12.87 -38.79
CA PRO A 792 -58.07 -13.41 -37.59
C PRO A 792 -58.47 -12.68 -36.30
N ALA A 793 -58.47 -11.34 -36.30
CA ALA A 793 -58.81 -10.54 -35.12
C ALA A 793 -60.28 -10.77 -34.68
N LEU A 794 -61.24 -10.74 -35.61
CA LEU A 794 -62.64 -11.06 -35.33
C LEU A 794 -62.79 -12.50 -34.79
N THR A 795 -62.05 -13.46 -35.36
CA THR A 795 -62.08 -14.87 -34.95
C THR A 795 -61.66 -15.05 -33.50
N ALA A 796 -60.63 -14.33 -33.06
CA ALA A 796 -60.16 -14.32 -31.67
C ALA A 796 -61.13 -13.59 -30.72
N LEU A 797 -61.79 -12.51 -31.18
CA LEU A 797 -62.87 -11.85 -30.44
C LEU A 797 -64.17 -12.68 -30.35
N GLY A 798 -64.23 -13.82 -31.05
CA GLY A 798 -65.34 -14.78 -30.99
C GLY A 798 -66.42 -14.58 -32.06
N PHE A 799 -66.07 -13.98 -33.19
CA PHE A 799 -66.95 -13.73 -34.34
C PHE A 799 -66.32 -14.32 -35.61
N ARG A 800 -67.13 -14.85 -36.52
CA ARG A 800 -66.66 -15.20 -37.86
C ARG A 800 -67.06 -14.12 -38.86
N LEU A 801 -66.12 -13.72 -39.71
CA LEU A 801 -66.42 -13.00 -40.93
C LEU A 801 -67.10 -13.98 -41.90
N LEU A 802 -68.18 -13.54 -42.53
CA LEU A 802 -68.83 -14.23 -43.64
C LEU A 802 -68.51 -13.40 -44.88
N ASN A 803 -67.61 -13.92 -45.71
CA ASN A 803 -67.25 -13.30 -46.97
C ASN A 803 -68.47 -13.29 -47.91
N ALA A 804 -68.51 -12.32 -48.81
CA ALA A 804 -69.43 -12.34 -49.93
C ALA A 804 -69.12 -13.55 -50.83
N GLU A 805 -70.14 -14.35 -51.15
CA GLU A 805 -70.04 -15.23 -52.32
C GLU A 805 -70.03 -14.34 -53.58
N PRO A 806 -69.18 -14.65 -54.58
CA PRO A 806 -69.20 -13.91 -55.84
C PRO A 806 -70.55 -14.12 -56.54
N LEU A 807 -71.05 -13.07 -57.18
CA LEU A 807 -72.23 -13.18 -58.04
C LEU A 807 -71.92 -14.18 -59.18
N ALA A 808 -72.88 -15.05 -59.49
CA ALA A 808 -72.79 -15.90 -60.67
C ALA A 808 -72.70 -15.03 -61.95
N GLU A 809 -72.12 -15.56 -63.03
CA GLU A 809 -71.77 -14.78 -64.24
C GLU A 809 -72.98 -14.06 -64.90
N GLU A 810 -74.20 -14.51 -64.63
CA GLU A 810 -75.46 -13.94 -65.14
C GLU A 810 -76.11 -12.89 -64.20
N MET A 811 -75.55 -12.63 -63.02
CA MET A 811 -76.15 -11.78 -61.98
C MET A 811 -75.47 -10.41 -61.84
N PHE A 812 -76.19 -9.35 -62.21
CA PHE A 812 -75.71 -7.96 -62.11
C PHE A 812 -76.22 -7.27 -60.83
N GLY A 813 -75.29 -6.77 -60.02
CA GLY A 813 -75.59 -5.99 -58.81
C GLY A 813 -74.31 -5.56 -58.07
N PRO A 814 -74.42 -4.76 -57.00
CA PRO A 814 -73.30 -4.56 -56.08
C PRO A 814 -72.96 -5.90 -55.39
N PRO A 815 -71.68 -6.15 -55.05
CA PRO A 815 -71.29 -7.35 -54.32
C PRO A 815 -72.01 -7.41 -52.97
N ALA A 816 -72.36 -8.61 -52.51
CA ALA A 816 -72.97 -8.79 -51.20
C ALA A 816 -72.07 -8.16 -50.12
N PRO A 817 -72.62 -7.42 -49.14
CA PRO A 817 -71.79 -6.74 -48.15
C PRO A 817 -71.16 -7.76 -47.19
N LEU A 818 -70.01 -7.41 -46.59
CA LEU A 818 -69.37 -8.27 -45.59
C LEU A 818 -70.27 -8.45 -44.38
N MET A 819 -70.63 -9.70 -44.09
CA MET A 819 -71.48 -10.06 -42.96
C MET A 819 -70.62 -10.62 -41.82
N VAL A 820 -71.11 -10.51 -40.59
CA VAL A 820 -70.45 -11.02 -39.39
C VAL A 820 -71.44 -11.81 -38.55
N ALA A 821 -70.97 -12.90 -37.93
CA ALA A 821 -71.79 -13.75 -37.08
C ALA A 821 -71.05 -14.14 -35.80
N ALA A 822 -71.74 -14.21 -34.66
CA ALA A 822 -71.19 -14.82 -33.45
C ALA A 822 -70.78 -16.28 -33.72
N ARG A 823 -69.56 -16.64 -33.29
CA ARG A 823 -69.11 -18.03 -33.30
C ARG A 823 -69.87 -18.79 -32.22
N ARG A 824 -70.72 -19.75 -32.61
CA ARG A 824 -71.33 -20.70 -31.68
C ARG A 824 -70.29 -21.75 -31.30
N ASP A 825 -70.16 -22.05 -30.01
CA ASP A 825 -69.31 -23.14 -29.51
C ASP A 825 -69.97 -24.49 -29.89
N GLU A 826 -69.50 -25.15 -30.95
CA GLU A 826 -70.04 -26.46 -31.41
C GLU A 826 -69.65 -27.66 -30.53
N HIS A 827 -69.51 -27.45 -29.21
CA HIS A 827 -69.26 -28.49 -28.22
C HIS A 827 -70.11 -28.26 -26.96
N ARG A 828 -71.41 -28.60 -27.05
CA ARG A 828 -72.25 -29.05 -25.91
C ARG A 828 -73.62 -29.56 -26.40
N HIS A 829 -73.64 -30.80 -26.92
CA HIS A 829 -74.86 -31.61 -26.74
C HIS A 829 -75.00 -31.94 -25.24
N HIS A 830 -76.21 -31.82 -24.73
CA HIS A 830 -76.66 -32.52 -23.52
C HIS A 830 -77.85 -33.38 -23.92
N PRO A 831 -77.77 -34.71 -23.77
CA PRO A 831 -78.96 -35.54 -23.65
C PRO A 831 -79.80 -35.01 -22.48
N ARG A 832 -81.12 -34.98 -22.65
CA ARG A 832 -82.05 -34.54 -21.61
C ARG A 832 -82.07 -35.56 -20.47
N HIS A 833 -82.14 -35.08 -19.24
CA HIS A 833 -82.59 -35.91 -18.13
C HIS A 833 -84.11 -35.86 -18.09
N ASP A 834 -84.78 -37.01 -18.09
CA ASP A 834 -86.14 -37.14 -17.57
C ASP A 834 -86.30 -38.46 -16.80
N GLN A 835 -87.34 -38.54 -15.97
CA GLN A 835 -87.63 -39.55 -14.95
C GLN A 835 -87.35 -41.01 -15.39
N ARG A 836 -86.84 -41.92 -14.54
CA ARG A 836 -87.34 -42.34 -13.20
C ARG A 836 -86.22 -43.02 -12.40
N GLY A 837 -86.27 -42.99 -11.06
CA GLY A 837 -85.23 -43.56 -10.19
C GLY A 837 -85.62 -44.84 -9.45
N ARG A 838 -84.63 -45.52 -8.84
CA ARG A 838 -84.78 -46.38 -7.66
C ARG A 838 -83.44 -46.70 -6.98
N ASN A 839 -83.47 -46.74 -5.64
CA ASN A 839 -82.69 -47.55 -4.70
C ASN A 839 -81.14 -47.56 -4.70
N GLN A 840 -80.62 -47.01 -3.60
CA GLN A 840 -79.57 -47.54 -2.69
C GLN A 840 -79.54 -49.09 -2.49
N PRO A 841 -78.57 -49.70 -1.75
CA PRO A 841 -77.33 -49.14 -1.14
C PRO A 841 -76.03 -49.99 -1.21
N GLY A 842 -74.88 -49.31 -1.23
CA GLY A 842 -73.87 -49.42 -0.15
C GLY A 842 -72.79 -50.54 -0.15
N ARG A 843 -71.90 -50.39 0.86
CA ARG A 843 -70.74 -51.23 1.26
C ARG A 843 -69.52 -51.26 0.32
N GLY A 844 -68.34 -50.99 0.88
CA GLY A 844 -67.05 -51.46 0.35
C GLY A 844 -66.61 -52.77 1.04
N PRO A 845 -65.41 -53.29 0.75
CA PRO A 845 -64.45 -53.50 1.86
C PRO A 845 -62.97 -53.21 1.48
N ARG A 846 -62.02 -53.78 2.25
CA ARG A 846 -60.58 -53.47 2.31
C ARG A 846 -59.72 -54.49 1.53
N GLN A 847 -58.48 -54.07 1.20
CA GLN A 847 -57.17 -54.77 1.28
C GLN A 847 -57.01 -56.29 0.94
N GLY A 848 -55.87 -56.62 0.30
CA GLY A 848 -55.44 -57.96 -0.14
C GLY A 848 -55.62 -58.14 -1.65
N GLY A 849 -54.71 -58.71 -2.45
CA GLY A 849 -53.63 -59.67 -2.15
C GLY A 849 -54.10 -61.09 -2.51
N GLU A 850 -53.43 -61.90 -3.33
CA GLU A 850 -52.11 -61.81 -3.99
C GLU A 850 -52.01 -62.87 -5.13
N ARG A 851 -50.85 -63.02 -5.81
CA ARG A 851 -50.51 -63.98 -6.92
C ARG A 851 -51.09 -63.59 -8.30
N GLY A 852 -50.42 -63.83 -9.44
CA GLY A 852 -49.04 -64.26 -9.78
C GLY A 852 -48.64 -63.60 -11.13
N GLU A 853 -47.44 -63.70 -11.70
CA GLU A 853 -46.42 -64.76 -11.72
C GLU A 853 -45.04 -64.14 -12.12
N ARG A 854 -43.95 -64.94 -12.14
CA ARG A 854 -42.62 -64.70 -12.81
C ARG A 854 -41.57 -63.80 -12.13
N SER A 855 -40.88 -64.42 -11.18
CA SER A 855 -39.41 -64.67 -11.19
C SER A 855 -38.42 -63.58 -11.67
N GLY A 856 -37.41 -63.30 -10.83
CA GLY A 856 -36.10 -62.79 -11.26
C GLY A 856 -35.54 -61.69 -10.35
N GLY A 857 -34.31 -61.88 -9.85
CA GLY A 857 -33.61 -60.89 -9.03
C GLY A 857 -32.10 -60.97 -9.24
N GLY A 858 -31.36 -59.99 -8.72
CA GLY A 858 -29.90 -59.85 -8.90
C GLY A 858 -29.52 -58.39 -9.13
N ALA A 859 -28.27 -58.01 -8.84
CA ALA A 859 -27.86 -56.61 -8.79
C ALA A 859 -26.60 -56.28 -9.59
N SER A 860 -26.58 -55.05 -10.13
CA SER A 860 -25.41 -54.26 -10.55
C SER A 860 -24.73 -54.57 -11.89
N ARG A 861 -24.00 -53.54 -12.39
CA ARG A 861 -22.97 -53.50 -13.46
C ARG A 861 -23.36 -53.39 -14.96
N THR A 862 -23.49 -52.12 -15.40
CA THR A 862 -22.66 -51.45 -16.46
C THR A 862 -22.55 -51.94 -17.93
N VAL A 863 -22.88 -51.02 -18.88
CA VAL A 863 -22.45 -50.90 -20.33
C VAL A 863 -22.78 -52.08 -21.29
N PRO A 864 -22.49 -52.11 -22.65
CA PRO A 864 -21.62 -51.27 -23.53
C PRO A 864 -22.25 -50.85 -24.91
N ALA A 865 -21.40 -50.68 -25.96
CA ALA A 865 -21.65 -50.62 -27.43
C ALA A 865 -21.82 -49.22 -28.11
N THR A 866 -21.31 -48.90 -29.33
CA THR A 866 -20.09 -49.28 -30.11
C THR A 866 -19.84 -48.30 -31.30
N THR A 867 -18.70 -48.41 -32.01
CA THR A 867 -18.28 -47.66 -33.24
C THR A 867 -19.10 -47.98 -34.51
N PRO A 868 -19.02 -47.16 -35.58
CA PRO A 868 -18.00 -47.25 -36.67
C PRO A 868 -17.24 -45.92 -36.90
N GLU A 869 -16.04 -45.81 -37.48
CA GLU A 869 -15.51 -46.22 -38.81
C GLU A 869 -16.15 -45.48 -40.01
N GLY A 870 -15.34 -44.81 -40.85
CA GLY A 870 -15.80 -44.16 -42.10
C GLY A 870 -14.99 -42.96 -42.63
N GLU A 871 -13.95 -43.24 -43.42
CA GLU A 871 -13.40 -42.46 -44.55
C GLU A 871 -12.85 -41.01 -44.41
N ALA A 872 -11.83 -40.75 -45.24
CA ALA A 872 -11.23 -39.47 -45.65
C ALA A 872 -11.30 -39.42 -47.22
N PRO A 873 -10.57 -38.59 -48.02
CA PRO A 873 -9.62 -37.50 -47.73
C PRO A 873 -9.71 -36.23 -48.63
N ALA A 874 -8.97 -35.16 -48.27
CA ALA A 874 -8.26 -34.17 -49.12
C ALA A 874 -7.64 -33.09 -48.18
N ALA A 875 -6.36 -32.72 -48.14
CA ALA A 875 -5.33 -32.43 -49.17
C ALA A 875 -5.59 -31.11 -49.92
N ALA A 876 -4.68 -30.12 -49.99
CA ALA A 876 -3.30 -29.94 -49.44
C ALA A 876 -3.06 -28.40 -49.25
N GLU A 877 -1.90 -27.78 -48.95
CA GLU A 877 -0.47 -28.12 -48.71
C GLU A 877 -0.15 -28.18 -47.17
N GLY A 878 1.05 -28.05 -46.56
CA GLY A 878 2.43 -27.64 -46.92
C GLY A 878 2.69 -26.13 -46.69
N GLU A 879 3.83 -25.61 -46.21
CA GLU A 879 5.10 -26.15 -45.65
C GLU A 879 5.52 -25.20 -44.48
N ALA A 880 6.16 -25.53 -43.34
CA ALA A 880 7.19 -26.48 -42.88
C ALA A 880 8.53 -25.78 -42.53
N GLY A 881 9.09 -26.08 -41.35
CA GLY A 881 10.36 -25.53 -40.82
C GLY A 881 10.65 -26.06 -39.41
N GLN A 882 11.88 -26.51 -39.12
CA GLN A 882 12.17 -27.44 -38.00
C GLN A 882 13.28 -26.97 -37.03
N ALA A 883 13.12 -27.31 -35.74
CA ALA A 883 14.13 -27.78 -34.76
C ALA A 883 13.53 -27.77 -33.33
N GLY A 884 13.88 -28.62 -32.36
CA GLY A 884 14.78 -29.79 -32.36
C GLY A 884 15.29 -30.15 -30.95
N THR A 885 14.60 -31.03 -30.21
CA THR A 885 14.98 -31.54 -28.86
C THR A 885 16.04 -32.66 -28.95
N PRO A 886 16.84 -32.98 -27.88
CA PRO A 886 16.36 -33.93 -26.84
C PRO A 886 17.04 -33.93 -25.43
N ALA A 887 16.39 -34.67 -24.50
CA ALA A 887 16.93 -35.53 -23.42
C ALA A 887 17.50 -35.01 -22.06
N GLU A 888 17.15 -35.75 -21.01
CA GLU A 888 17.75 -35.81 -19.65
C GLU A 888 18.88 -36.88 -19.63
N THR A 889 19.81 -37.04 -18.67
CA THR A 889 19.76 -37.35 -17.20
C THR A 889 21.24 -37.59 -16.74
N PRO A 890 21.64 -38.06 -15.51
CA PRO A 890 21.04 -38.10 -14.16
C PRO A 890 21.99 -37.53 -13.05
N ARG A 891 21.78 -37.88 -11.76
CA ARG A 891 22.67 -37.59 -10.61
C ARG A 891 23.20 -38.87 -9.93
N PRO A 892 24.38 -38.87 -9.27
CA PRO A 892 24.95 -40.03 -8.57
C PRO A 892 24.48 -40.22 -7.11
N ARG A 893 24.92 -41.34 -6.49
CA ARG A 893 24.77 -41.72 -5.06
C ARG A 893 26.15 -41.82 -4.39
N GLU A 894 26.17 -41.85 -3.05
CA GLU A 894 27.29 -42.39 -2.25
C GLU A 894 26.78 -43.20 -1.04
N GLU A 895 27.69 -43.93 -0.36
CA GLU A 895 27.36 -45.08 0.51
C GLU A 895 27.73 -44.90 2.01
N ARG A 896 27.56 -45.97 2.82
CA ARG A 896 27.88 -46.04 4.26
C ARG A 896 28.83 -47.21 4.58
N PRO A 897 29.68 -47.07 5.62
CA PRO A 897 30.19 -48.19 6.41
C PRO A 897 29.28 -48.58 7.61
N ARG A 898 29.63 -49.68 8.31
CA ARG A 898 29.01 -50.19 9.56
C ARG A 898 30.01 -50.04 10.74
N ASP A 899 29.79 -50.43 12.00
CA ASP A 899 28.73 -51.12 12.78
C ASP A 899 28.86 -50.60 14.27
N GLY A 900 28.15 -51.00 15.33
CA GLY A 900 27.15 -52.05 15.54
C GLY A 900 26.88 -52.29 17.06
N ASN A 901 26.17 -53.40 17.37
CA ASN A 901 25.91 -53.97 18.71
C ASN A 901 25.14 -53.16 19.80
N ARG A 902 23.96 -53.71 20.18
CA ARG A 902 23.48 -54.13 21.54
C ARG A 902 23.41 -53.09 22.68
N GLN A 903 22.43 -53.09 23.60
CA GLN A 903 21.18 -53.85 23.90
C GLN A 903 20.30 -52.90 24.76
N GLY A 904 18.99 -53.04 24.96
CA GLY A 904 17.99 -54.04 24.54
C GLY A 904 16.56 -53.55 24.89
N ARG A 905 15.53 -54.38 24.66
CA ARG A 905 14.12 -54.06 24.96
C ARG A 905 13.79 -54.30 26.45
N GLN A 906 12.88 -53.51 27.04
CA GLN A 906 11.53 -54.00 27.39
C GLN A 906 10.58 -52.91 27.91
N SER A 907 9.29 -53.15 27.72
CA SER A 907 8.16 -52.41 28.29
C SER A 907 7.50 -53.26 29.37
N HIS A 908 7.02 -52.66 30.47
CA HIS A 908 5.76 -53.09 31.09
C HIS A 908 5.12 -51.97 31.93
N ARG A 909 4.03 -52.30 32.63
CA ARG A 909 2.94 -51.42 33.07
C ARG A 909 2.59 -51.73 34.53
N ASP A 910 2.02 -50.76 35.25
CA ASP A 910 1.22 -50.93 36.49
C ASP A 910 2.02 -51.43 37.75
N GLU A 911 1.71 -51.12 39.02
CA GLU A 911 0.53 -50.51 39.66
C GLU A 911 0.82 -50.05 41.13
N ARG A 912 0.11 -49.03 41.67
CA ARG A 912 -0.27 -48.81 43.13
C ARG A 912 0.86 -48.63 44.20
N HIS A 913 0.63 -48.09 45.42
CA HIS A 913 -0.48 -47.39 46.09
C HIS A 913 0.04 -46.50 47.28
N GLY A 914 -0.74 -45.51 47.74
CA GLY A 914 -0.51 -44.77 49.01
C GLY A 914 -0.80 -43.25 48.93
N LYS A 915 -2.06 -42.77 48.98
CA LYS A 915 -2.88 -42.45 50.17
C LYS A 915 -2.21 -41.49 51.20
N GLY A 916 -2.81 -40.31 51.42
CA GLY A 916 -2.50 -39.46 52.58
C GLY A 916 -2.94 -37.98 52.51
N GLY A 917 -4.24 -37.70 52.62
CA GLY A 917 -4.74 -36.37 53.05
C GLY A 917 -5.23 -36.43 54.49
N PRO A 918 -5.30 -35.29 55.22
CA PRO A 918 -6.62 -34.63 55.36
C PRO A 918 -6.55 -33.08 55.35
N SER A 919 -7.65 -32.43 55.78
CA SER A 919 -7.91 -30.97 55.67
C SER A 919 -8.23 -30.33 57.04
N ALA A 920 -8.56 -29.02 57.03
CA ALA A 920 -8.83 -28.09 58.16
C ALA A 920 -7.59 -27.56 58.92
N GLY A 921 -7.60 -26.35 59.49
CA GLY A 921 -8.59 -25.25 59.41
C GLY A 921 -8.37 -24.13 60.46
N GLY A 922 -8.80 -22.90 60.16
CA GLY A 922 -8.66 -21.68 61.01
C GLY A 922 -8.13 -20.50 60.17
N GLN A 923 -8.73 -19.30 60.08
CA GLN A 923 -9.25 -18.31 61.05
C GLN A 923 -8.17 -17.40 61.69
N GLY A 924 -8.44 -16.08 61.70
CA GLY A 924 -7.50 -15.01 62.06
C GLY A 924 -7.40 -13.95 60.96
N ASN A 925 -8.48 -13.25 60.59
CA ASN A 925 -9.07 -12.05 61.24
C ASN A 925 -8.46 -10.72 60.70
N LYS A 926 -9.28 -9.67 60.61
CA LYS A 926 -8.91 -8.33 60.12
C LYS A 926 -9.03 -7.31 61.24
N GLU A 927 -8.10 -6.37 61.31
CA GLU A 927 -8.28 -5.12 62.07
C GLU A 927 -8.11 -3.89 61.17
N ARG A 928 -8.68 -2.77 61.62
CA ARG A 928 -8.61 -1.45 60.97
C ARG A 928 -7.83 -0.49 61.88
N GLY A 929 -6.87 0.24 61.32
CA GLY A 929 -6.34 1.48 61.89
C GLY A 929 -6.93 2.70 61.18
N ASP A 930 -7.09 3.82 61.89
CA ASP A 930 -7.73 5.04 61.39
C ASP A 930 -6.86 6.28 61.67
N ARG A 931 -6.89 7.28 60.76
CA ARG A 931 -6.47 8.68 60.98
C ARG A 931 -4.95 8.96 61.21
N PRO A 932 -4.47 10.24 61.26
CA PRO A 932 -5.21 11.51 61.46
C PRO A 932 -5.00 12.66 60.44
N ARG A 933 -5.54 13.84 60.79
CA ARG A 933 -5.44 15.15 60.10
C ARG A 933 -4.53 16.11 60.88
N GLY A 934 -4.07 17.18 60.21
CA GLY A 934 -3.38 18.35 60.79
C GLY A 934 -2.12 18.70 59.97
N ASP A 935 -1.75 19.96 59.70
CA ASP A 935 -2.37 21.24 60.07
C ASP A 935 -2.05 22.37 59.05
N ARG A 936 -2.61 23.57 59.23
CA ARG A 936 -2.30 24.78 58.44
C ARG A 936 -1.08 25.56 58.99
N PRO A 937 -0.58 26.57 58.26
CA PRO A 937 -0.84 27.95 58.76
C PRO A 937 -1.28 28.97 57.69
N PHE A 938 -1.60 30.19 58.16
CA PHE A 938 -1.93 31.43 57.42
C PHE A 938 -0.66 32.08 56.79
N SER A 939 -0.67 33.16 55.99
CA SER A 939 -1.57 34.35 55.98
C SER A 939 -1.64 35.12 54.65
N ASP A 940 -2.64 36.01 54.54
CA ASP A 940 -3.02 36.82 53.37
C ASP A 940 -2.14 38.05 53.04
N ARG A 941 -2.28 38.56 51.79
CA ARG A 941 -2.54 40.00 51.55
C ARG A 941 -3.10 40.34 50.15
N ASP A 942 -4.36 40.77 50.17
CA ASP A 942 -5.15 41.56 49.20
C ASP A 942 -4.57 42.02 47.84
N ARG A 943 -5.40 41.87 46.78
CA ARG A 943 -6.33 42.96 46.34
C ARG A 943 -7.30 42.53 45.20
N LYS A 944 -8.61 42.83 45.40
CA LYS A 944 -9.72 43.16 44.45
C LYS A 944 -9.59 42.66 42.98
N GLY A 945 -10.52 41.89 42.38
CA GLY A 945 -11.99 42.09 42.31
C GLY A 945 -12.35 42.82 40.99
N GLY A 946 -13.43 42.52 40.23
CA GLY A 946 -14.56 41.59 40.40
C GLY A 946 -15.27 41.29 39.06
N ASP A 947 -16.58 41.03 39.06
CA ASP A 947 -17.34 40.42 37.95
C ASP A 947 -17.32 41.13 36.57
N ARG A 948 -17.39 40.34 35.48
CA ARG A 948 -18.45 40.45 34.43
C ARG A 948 -18.38 39.37 33.33
N GLU A 949 -19.53 39.19 32.68
CA GLU A 949 -19.76 38.31 31.53
C GLU A 949 -19.02 38.79 30.26
N PRO A 950 -18.63 37.88 29.34
CA PRO A 950 -18.01 38.26 28.06
C PRO A 950 -19.04 38.84 27.08
N ARG A 951 -18.92 40.13 26.77
CA ARG A 951 -19.68 40.77 25.68
C ARG A 951 -19.01 40.56 24.32
N VAL A 952 -19.84 40.28 23.31
CA VAL A 952 -19.47 40.30 21.89
C VAL A 952 -19.04 41.71 21.47
N PHE A 953 -17.98 41.81 20.66
CA PHE A 953 -17.69 42.98 19.83
C PHE A 953 -17.24 42.57 18.43
N GLN A 954 -17.84 43.19 17.40
CA GLN A 954 -17.41 43.06 16.00
C GLN A 954 -16.58 44.27 15.59
N ILE A 955 -15.41 44.02 14.98
CA ILE A 955 -14.64 44.94 14.16
C ILE A 955 -13.97 44.06 13.07
N GLY A 956 -13.87 44.42 11.79
CA GLY A 956 -14.30 45.61 11.07
C GLY A 956 -13.37 45.83 9.87
N GLY A 957 -13.78 45.40 8.67
CA GLY A 957 -12.86 45.14 7.55
C GLY A 957 -12.37 46.35 6.75
N LYS A 958 -11.10 46.29 6.34
CA LYS A 958 -10.35 47.10 5.34
C LYS A 958 -9.01 46.37 5.11
N ARG A 959 -8.34 46.41 3.94
CA ARG A 959 -8.71 46.76 2.55
C ARG A 959 -7.59 46.21 1.65
N ASP A 960 -7.83 46.01 0.36
CA ASP A 960 -6.81 45.46 -0.55
C ASP A 960 -5.57 46.37 -0.70
N SER A 961 -4.41 45.72 -0.80
CA SER A 961 -3.17 46.31 -1.32
C SER A 961 -2.48 45.28 -2.23
N GLY A 962 -2.38 45.57 -3.52
CA GLY A 962 -1.71 44.72 -4.51
C GLY A 962 -0.18 44.73 -4.37
N PRO A 963 0.53 43.89 -5.14
CA PRO A 963 1.99 43.81 -5.09
C PRO A 963 2.68 45.09 -5.57
N ASP A 964 3.85 45.33 -4.99
CA ASP A 964 4.70 46.51 -5.21
C ASP A 964 5.15 46.66 -6.68
N PRO A 965 4.88 47.80 -7.36
CA PRO A 965 5.24 48.00 -8.76
C PRO A 965 6.75 48.12 -9.03
N ASP A 966 7.57 48.47 -8.02
CA ASP A 966 9.02 48.66 -8.19
C ASP A 966 9.84 47.38 -7.85
N SER A 967 9.17 46.24 -7.67
CA SER A 967 9.82 44.94 -7.48
C SER A 967 10.63 44.50 -8.72
N PRO A 968 11.94 44.19 -8.60
CA PRO A 968 12.76 43.74 -9.73
C PRO A 968 12.23 42.50 -10.46
N PHE A 969 11.44 41.67 -9.79
CA PHE A 969 10.83 40.47 -10.36
C PHE A 969 9.68 40.76 -11.33
N ALA A 970 9.02 41.93 -11.22
CA ALA A 970 7.93 42.33 -12.12
C ALA A 970 8.42 42.65 -13.54
N ALA A 971 9.63 43.22 -13.67
CA ALA A 971 10.25 43.51 -14.97
C ALA A 971 10.60 42.22 -15.75
N LEU A 972 11.08 41.19 -15.04
CA LEU A 972 11.48 39.90 -15.60
C LEU A 972 10.28 39.09 -16.15
N ALA A 973 9.10 39.23 -15.52
CA ALA A 973 7.88 38.59 -15.99
C ALA A 973 7.39 39.12 -17.35
N LYS A 974 7.52 40.44 -17.61
CA LYS A 974 7.09 41.06 -18.88
C LYS A 974 7.96 40.69 -20.10
N LEU A 975 9.17 40.17 -19.89
CA LEU A 975 10.09 39.79 -20.97
C LEU A 975 9.97 38.33 -21.44
N LYS A 976 9.13 37.50 -20.81
CA LYS A 976 8.95 36.07 -21.17
C LYS A 976 7.61 35.72 -21.83
N LEU A 977 6.73 36.69 -22.07
CA LEU A 977 5.42 36.51 -22.73
C LEU A 977 5.34 37.27 -24.07
N GLY A 978 6.45 37.30 -24.81
CA GLY A 978 6.63 38.14 -26.00
C GLY A 978 7.54 37.54 -27.09
N LYS A 979 7.57 36.21 -27.20
CA LYS A 979 8.09 35.43 -28.35
C LYS A 979 7.30 34.14 -28.48
#